data_AF-A0A0Q7G839-F1
#
_entry.id   AF-A0A0Q7G839-F1
#
_cell.length_a   1.000
_cell.length_b   1.000
_cell.length_c   1.000
_cell.angle_alpha   90.00
_cell.angle_beta   90.00
_cell.angle_gamma   90.00
#
_symmetry.space_group_name_H-M   'P 1'
#
loop_
_entity.id
_entity.type
_entity.pdbx_description
1 polymer ?
#
loop_
_entity_poly.entity_id
_entity_poly.type
_entity_poly.pdbx_seq_one_letter_code
_entity_poly.pdbx_strand_id
1 'polypeptide(L)'
;MKKYTTFILVLVSIIANANVKMPLLFADGMVLQRNKEIPVWGWADPNEKVEVHFNKQTKTIVADKNGKWMVKLSAEKAGGPFELTITGKNKIVIKDVLVGEVWICSGQSNMEFQVSKTMNAEKEIADSNYPMIRHFGVAQDLSGTPKDDLKAGKWQVSNKENVGNFTAVGYYFAKKLYSELKIPIGIINTSWGGTNVETWTSREAFQKSDDFKAMIANVPTMNIDSISKLYAKQMKERVEKIQGTSVSTENENTFKEPTFNDANWGELITPSLWENQPLGDLDGIVWMRKTITLSAEDIKNKAVLSLSKIDDEDITYVNGIEVGKNTQWDFKRVYEVPANVLKEGQNIIAVRIVDNSGGGGIYGEASDLKLTLGSKTIPLDGKWKFKVIMVKTSLSPNSYPSLLYNAMVNPLVPYAIEGVLWYQGEANVWRANQYKKAFPLMISDWRTKFNQGDFPFYFVQLSTFNESNGNSKAGSRWAELREAQSETLKLKNTGMAVTTDIGNAKDIHPTNKQDVGLRLAAIALNNVYGKKQVYSGPTYKSQEIKGNQIILTFDNIGSGLSTSDNSQNVKGFEIAGADKVFHSVKAIIKDNKIIVTSENVPNPVAVHYGWADDDTEINLFNKEKFPASPFRTDNWEMITANEKYKVSK
;
A
#
# COMPACT_ATOMS: atom_id res chain seq x y z
N MET A 1 35.18 -51.61 50.52
CA MET A 1 35.61 -50.31 49.97
C MET A 1 34.78 -50.01 48.72
N LYS A 2 33.72 -49.20 48.82
CA LYS A 2 32.98 -48.67 47.67
C LYS A 2 33.17 -47.15 47.68
N LYS A 3 33.88 -46.63 46.68
CA LYS A 3 34.20 -45.21 46.52
C LYS A 3 32.94 -44.49 46.03
N TYR A 4 32.50 -43.48 46.76
CA TYR A 4 31.49 -42.53 46.29
C TYR A 4 32.21 -41.43 45.51
N THR A 5 31.95 -41.34 44.21
CA THR A 5 32.44 -40.26 43.36
C THR A 5 31.40 -39.13 43.38
N THR A 6 31.68 -38.07 44.14
CA THR A 6 30.85 -36.87 44.19
C THR A 6 31.07 -36.05 42.91
N PHE A 7 30.03 -35.90 42.08
CA PHE A 7 30.04 -35.06 40.90
C PHE A 7 29.72 -33.61 41.32
N ILE A 8 30.71 -32.71 41.28
CA ILE A 8 30.51 -31.28 41.51
C ILE A 8 29.96 -30.67 40.22
N LEU A 9 28.70 -30.26 40.25
CA LEU A 9 28.07 -29.51 39.19
C LEU A 9 28.55 -28.05 39.26
N VAL A 10 29.50 -27.67 38.39
CA VAL A 10 29.92 -26.27 38.23
C VAL A 10 28.84 -25.52 37.46
N LEU A 11 28.02 -24.74 38.16
CA LEU A 11 27.13 -23.73 37.58
C LEU A 11 28.00 -22.61 37.02
N VAL A 12 28.28 -22.66 35.71
CA VAL A 12 28.82 -21.51 34.97
C VAL A 12 27.68 -20.52 34.78
N SER A 13 27.60 -19.54 35.68
CA SER A 13 26.75 -18.37 35.51
C SER A 13 27.27 -17.56 34.32
N ILE A 14 26.64 -17.72 33.16
CA ILE A 14 26.83 -16.80 32.04
C ILE A 14 26.26 -15.45 32.51
N ILE A 15 27.13 -14.51 32.87
CA ILE A 15 26.73 -13.13 33.14
C ILE A 15 26.33 -12.54 31.79
N ALA A 16 25.03 -12.61 31.47
CA ALA A 16 24.46 -11.84 30.38
C ALA A 16 24.52 -10.36 30.79
N ASN A 17 25.49 -9.62 30.25
CA ASN A 17 25.56 -8.17 30.41
C ASN A 17 24.48 -7.55 29.52
N ALA A 18 23.27 -7.37 30.05
CA ALA A 18 22.26 -6.59 29.36
C ALA A 18 22.47 -5.11 29.70
N ASN A 19 22.73 -4.34 28.65
CA ASN A 19 23.01 -2.92 28.64
C ASN A 19 21.73 -2.15 28.25
N VAL A 20 21.68 -0.85 28.53
CA VAL A 20 20.66 0.03 27.95
C VAL A 20 20.61 -0.17 26.44
N LYS A 21 19.39 -0.32 25.90
CA LYS A 21 19.06 -0.46 24.48
C LYS A 21 17.96 0.52 24.11
N MET A 22 18.10 1.15 22.95
CA MET A 22 17.08 2.05 22.39
C MET A 22 16.25 1.37 21.29
N PRO A 23 14.98 1.78 21.09
CA PRO A 23 14.21 1.44 19.90
C PRO A 23 14.92 1.89 18.63
N LEU A 24 14.70 1.19 17.52
CA LEU A 24 15.39 1.45 16.24
C LEU A 24 15.22 2.87 15.72
N LEU A 25 14.12 3.53 16.08
CA LEU A 25 13.81 4.90 15.68
C LEU A 25 14.78 5.94 16.28
N PHE A 26 15.40 5.62 17.42
CA PHE A 26 16.42 6.44 18.07
C PHE A 26 17.80 6.09 17.52
N ALA A 27 18.13 6.68 16.37
CA ALA A 27 19.37 6.46 15.64
C ALA A 27 19.91 7.77 15.07
N ASP A 28 21.17 7.75 14.63
CA ASP A 28 21.83 8.94 14.09
C ASP A 28 21.03 9.54 12.92
N GLY A 29 20.95 10.88 12.88
CA GLY A 29 20.21 11.61 11.84
C GLY A 29 18.70 11.74 12.10
N MET A 30 18.21 11.33 13.27
CA MET A 30 16.79 11.43 13.63
C MET A 30 16.26 12.86 13.75
N VAL A 31 14.94 13.01 13.68
CA VAL A 31 14.25 14.30 13.90
C VAL A 31 13.22 14.15 15.02
N LEU A 32 13.41 14.87 16.12
CA LEU A 32 12.46 14.97 17.22
C LEU A 32 11.43 16.07 16.97
N GLN A 33 10.18 15.87 17.41
CA GLN A 33 9.12 16.87 17.27
C GLN A 33 9.38 18.10 18.16
N ARG A 34 9.32 19.29 17.56
CA ARG A 34 9.43 20.58 18.26
C ARG A 34 8.15 20.95 18.99
N ASN A 35 8.26 21.85 19.97
CA ASN A 35 7.14 22.49 20.68
C ASN A 35 6.17 21.53 21.39
N LYS A 36 6.54 20.25 21.58
CA LYS A 36 5.80 19.25 22.35
C LYS A 36 6.75 18.55 23.32
N GLU A 37 6.22 17.94 24.37
CA GLU A 37 7.02 17.03 25.19
C GLU A 37 7.63 15.94 24.29
N ILE A 38 8.87 15.53 24.58
CA ILE A 38 9.60 14.55 23.78
C ILE A 38 9.76 13.26 24.61
N PRO A 39 8.97 12.22 24.33
CA PRO A 39 9.16 10.92 24.95
C PRO A 39 10.46 10.27 24.46
N VAL A 40 11.30 9.85 25.39
CA VAL A 40 12.47 9.01 25.14
C VAL A 40 12.32 7.75 25.97
N TRP A 41 12.35 6.59 25.33
CA TRP A 41 12.09 5.31 25.97
C TRP A 41 13.06 4.25 25.46
N GLY A 42 13.16 3.15 26.20
CA GLY A 42 13.96 2.01 25.81
C GLY A 42 13.90 0.88 26.83
N TRP A 43 14.92 0.04 26.78
CA TRP A 43 15.10 -1.10 27.66
C TRP A 43 16.43 -0.99 28.42
N ALA A 44 16.48 -1.52 29.63
CA ALA A 44 17.66 -1.62 30.48
C ALA A 44 17.46 -2.80 31.45
N ASP A 45 18.43 -3.09 32.31
CA ASP A 45 18.20 -4.08 33.36
C ASP A 45 17.08 -3.63 34.31
N PRO A 46 16.28 -4.56 34.87
CA PRO A 46 15.30 -4.20 35.89
C PRO A 46 15.93 -3.44 37.05
N ASN A 47 15.32 -2.31 37.44
CA ASN A 47 15.80 -1.38 38.46
C ASN A 47 17.12 -0.65 38.11
N GLU A 48 17.58 -0.69 36.86
CA GLU A 48 18.71 0.11 36.41
C GLU A 48 18.35 1.59 36.36
N LYS A 49 19.23 2.44 36.90
CA LYS A 49 19.12 3.89 36.77
C LYS A 49 19.59 4.32 35.38
N VAL A 50 18.71 4.98 34.64
CA VAL A 50 18.98 5.53 33.31
C VAL A 50 18.91 7.06 33.36
N GLU A 51 19.93 7.71 32.82
CA GLU A 51 19.99 9.16 32.63
C GLU A 51 19.93 9.50 31.14
N VAL A 52 19.08 10.44 30.78
CA VAL A 52 18.93 10.94 29.41
C VAL A 52 19.30 12.42 29.40
N HIS A 53 20.30 12.77 28.60
CA HIS A 53 20.75 14.14 28.38
C HIS A 53 20.48 14.55 26.93
N PHE A 54 19.79 15.66 26.76
CA PHE A 54 19.51 16.26 25.45
C PHE A 54 19.55 17.78 25.56
N ASN A 55 20.33 18.44 24.70
CA ASN A 55 20.49 19.89 24.71
C ASN A 55 20.84 20.43 26.12
N LYS A 56 19.95 21.21 26.75
CA LYS A 56 20.18 21.82 28.08
C LYS A 56 19.52 21.06 29.23
N GLN A 57 18.95 19.89 28.97
CA GLN A 57 18.17 19.14 29.94
C GLN A 57 18.72 17.74 30.18
N THR A 58 18.67 17.35 31.45
CA THR A 58 19.00 16.00 31.92
C THR A 58 17.80 15.48 32.73
N LYS A 59 17.36 14.27 32.42
CA LYS A 59 16.31 13.56 33.17
C LYS A 59 16.84 12.20 33.58
N THR A 60 16.36 11.70 34.71
CA THR A 60 16.75 10.40 35.25
C THR A 60 15.50 9.59 35.55
N ILE A 61 15.56 8.29 35.29
CA ILE A 61 14.50 7.32 35.61
C ILE A 61 15.13 6.00 36.07
N VAL A 62 14.34 5.15 36.70
CA VAL A 62 14.71 3.78 37.02
C VAL A 62 13.85 2.86 36.16
N ALA A 63 14.48 1.91 35.45
CA ALA A 63 13.77 0.94 34.63
C ALA A 63 12.87 0.04 35.49
N ASP A 64 11.70 -0.30 34.96
CA ASP A 64 10.71 -1.10 35.67
C ASP A 64 11.15 -2.57 35.80
N LYS A 65 10.29 -3.38 36.45
CA LYS A 65 10.55 -4.81 36.65
C LYS A 65 10.73 -5.62 35.34
N ASN A 66 10.24 -5.10 34.22
CA ASN A 66 10.37 -5.71 32.89
C ASN A 66 11.52 -5.07 32.09
N GLY A 67 12.31 -4.18 32.71
CA GLY A 67 13.40 -3.46 32.07
C GLY A 67 12.95 -2.29 31.18
N LYS A 68 11.66 -1.94 31.14
CA LYS A 68 11.17 -0.81 30.32
C LYS A 68 11.34 0.50 31.10
N TRP A 69 11.71 1.56 30.38
CA TRP A 69 11.79 2.90 30.95
C TRP A 69 11.36 3.96 29.94
N MET A 70 10.87 5.09 30.44
CA MET A 70 10.54 6.25 29.63
C MET A 70 10.73 7.54 30.45
N VAL A 71 11.34 8.54 29.83
CA VAL A 71 11.34 9.92 30.31
C VAL A 71 10.59 10.81 29.32
N LYS A 72 9.97 11.87 29.82
CA LYS A 72 9.46 12.97 28.99
C LYS A 72 10.40 14.15 29.14
N LEU A 73 11.13 14.44 28.07
CA LEU A 73 11.91 15.67 27.96
C LEU A 73 10.97 16.84 27.68
N SER A 74 11.35 18.02 28.18
CA SER A 74 10.62 19.27 27.95
C SER A 74 10.69 19.66 26.48
N ALA A 75 9.69 20.41 26.01
CA ALA A 75 9.61 20.85 24.62
C ALA A 75 10.83 21.68 24.19
N GLU A 76 11.33 21.38 22.98
CA GLU A 76 12.46 22.08 22.36
C GLU A 76 12.00 22.89 21.15
N LYS A 77 12.74 23.96 20.84
CA LYS A 77 12.55 24.74 19.61
C LYS A 77 13.26 24.07 18.45
N ALA A 78 12.87 24.43 17.22
CA ALA A 78 13.49 23.89 16.03
C ALA A 78 15.00 24.21 15.99
N GLY A 79 15.83 23.24 15.59
CA GLY A 79 17.28 23.41 15.55
C GLY A 79 18.04 22.09 15.43
N GLY A 80 19.32 22.14 15.81
CA GLY A 80 20.27 21.04 15.67
C GLY A 80 21.34 21.32 14.60
N PRO A 81 22.26 20.37 14.36
CA PRO A 81 22.32 19.06 14.99
C PRO A 81 22.72 19.09 16.46
N PHE A 82 22.10 18.23 17.27
CA PHE A 82 22.43 17.98 18.67
C PHE A 82 22.90 16.54 18.89
N GLU A 83 23.35 16.25 20.11
CA GLU A 83 23.56 14.88 20.59
C GLU A 83 22.52 14.52 21.65
N LEU A 84 21.96 13.31 21.55
CA LEU A 84 21.13 12.69 22.57
C LEU A 84 21.96 11.60 23.25
N THR A 85 22.26 11.77 24.53
CA THR A 85 23.06 10.82 25.31
C THR A 85 22.18 10.08 26.30
N ILE A 86 22.29 8.76 26.32
CA ILE A 86 21.64 7.89 27.29
C ILE A 86 22.73 7.15 28.07
N THR A 87 22.72 7.29 29.39
CA THR A 87 23.72 6.72 30.30
C THR A 87 23.03 5.83 31.33
N GLY A 88 23.35 4.54 31.31
CA GLY A 88 23.07 3.57 32.37
C GLY A 88 24.37 2.87 32.76
N LYS A 89 24.37 1.54 32.78
CA LYS A 89 25.60 0.72 32.89
C LYS A 89 26.52 0.88 31.67
N ASN A 90 25.95 1.18 30.52
CA ASN A 90 26.63 1.61 29.30
C ASN A 90 26.20 3.03 28.90
N LYS A 91 26.90 3.59 27.90
CA LYS A 91 26.58 4.89 27.32
C LYS A 91 26.23 4.72 25.84
N ILE A 92 25.09 5.25 25.43
CA ILE A 92 24.67 5.41 24.03
C ILE A 92 24.71 6.90 23.71
N VAL A 93 25.32 7.26 22.58
CA VAL A 93 25.32 8.63 22.05
C VAL A 93 24.74 8.58 20.64
N ILE A 94 23.60 9.23 20.46
CA ILE A 94 22.94 9.41 19.16
C ILE A 94 23.30 10.80 18.64
N LYS A 95 23.84 10.86 17.43
CA LYS A 95 24.39 12.06 16.79
C LYS A 95 23.46 12.58 15.69
N ASP A 96 23.71 13.80 15.23
CA ASP A 96 22.91 14.45 14.18
C ASP A 96 21.41 14.48 14.50
N VAL A 97 21.07 14.77 15.76
CA VAL A 97 19.67 14.85 16.19
C VAL A 97 19.13 16.23 15.87
N LEU A 98 18.13 16.29 15.00
CA LEU A 98 17.43 17.52 14.66
C LEU A 98 16.16 17.66 15.51
N VAL A 99 15.71 18.90 15.73
CA VAL A 99 14.40 19.19 16.33
C VAL A 99 13.58 19.96 15.30
N GLY A 100 12.43 19.43 14.90
CA GLY A 100 11.67 19.90 13.75
C GLY A 100 10.21 19.44 13.74
N GLU A 101 9.61 19.38 12.56
CA GLU A 101 8.30 18.76 12.37
C GLU A 101 8.46 17.27 12.05
N VAL A 102 7.67 16.41 12.67
CA VAL A 102 7.65 14.98 12.40
C VAL A 102 6.28 14.57 11.90
N TRP A 103 6.23 14.00 10.70
CA TRP A 103 5.01 13.49 10.10
C TRP A 103 5.13 12.00 9.79
N ILE A 104 4.09 11.23 10.09
CA ILE A 104 4.00 9.83 9.65
C ILE A 104 3.32 9.81 8.28
N CYS A 105 3.95 9.15 7.31
CA CYS A 105 3.36 8.82 6.02
C CYS A 105 2.92 7.35 6.05
N SER A 106 1.63 7.07 5.86
CA SER A 106 1.12 5.70 5.92
C SER A 106 0.02 5.44 4.89
N GLY A 107 -0.35 4.17 4.72
CA GLY A 107 -1.31 3.71 3.74
C GLY A 107 -0.72 2.64 2.84
N GLN A 108 -1.15 2.64 1.59
CA GLN A 108 -0.80 1.59 0.62
C GLN A 108 0.13 2.09 -0.49
N SER A 109 0.05 1.48 -1.67
CA SER A 109 1.00 1.61 -2.77
C SER A 109 1.17 3.05 -3.25
N ASN A 110 0.12 3.87 -3.20
CA ASN A 110 0.20 5.28 -3.57
C ASN A 110 0.98 6.14 -2.54
N MET A 111 1.01 5.77 -1.26
CA MET A 111 1.91 6.36 -0.27
C MET A 111 3.34 5.80 -0.38
N GLU A 112 3.46 4.49 -0.65
CA GLU A 112 4.74 3.79 -0.83
C GLU A 112 5.51 4.26 -2.08
N PHE A 113 4.78 4.77 -3.07
CA PHE A 113 5.28 5.20 -4.37
C PHE A 113 6.52 6.08 -4.24
N GLN A 114 7.62 5.67 -4.87
CA GLN A 114 8.93 6.30 -4.69
C GLN A 114 9.14 7.52 -5.60
N VAL A 115 9.96 8.49 -5.16
CA VAL A 115 10.34 9.67 -5.97
C VAL A 115 10.91 9.27 -7.34
N SER A 116 11.71 8.20 -7.40
CA SER A 116 12.29 7.67 -8.65
C SER A 116 11.28 7.29 -9.72
N LYS A 117 10.01 7.07 -9.35
CA LYS A 117 8.93 6.69 -10.26
C LYS A 117 8.02 7.87 -10.63
N THR A 118 8.28 9.06 -10.09
CA THR A 118 7.45 10.23 -10.33
C THR A 118 7.77 10.87 -11.67
N MET A 119 6.86 11.70 -12.18
CA MET A 119 7.19 12.53 -13.33
C MET A 119 8.40 13.42 -12.99
N ASN A 120 9.32 13.65 -13.93
CA ASN A 120 10.54 14.45 -13.74
C ASN A 120 11.50 13.95 -12.64
N ALA A 121 11.47 12.67 -12.29
CA ALA A 121 12.28 12.09 -11.21
C ALA A 121 13.79 12.39 -11.33
N GLU A 122 14.37 12.30 -12.52
CA GLU A 122 15.81 12.55 -12.73
C GLU A 122 16.24 13.95 -12.26
N LYS A 123 15.48 14.97 -12.66
CA LYS A 123 15.72 16.35 -12.24
C LYS A 123 15.55 16.51 -10.74
N GLU A 124 14.47 15.96 -10.19
CA GLU A 124 14.18 16.08 -8.76
C GLU A 124 15.27 15.41 -7.90
N ILE A 125 15.78 14.26 -8.34
CA ILE A 125 16.89 13.55 -7.68
C ILE A 125 18.18 14.37 -7.78
N ALA A 126 18.51 14.91 -8.97
CA ALA A 126 19.70 15.71 -9.16
C ALA A 126 19.71 16.99 -8.29
N ASP A 127 18.55 17.63 -8.15
CA ASP A 127 18.37 18.88 -7.40
C ASP A 127 18.14 18.63 -5.88
N SER A 128 18.18 17.37 -5.44
CA SER A 128 17.94 17.02 -4.03
C SER A 128 19.19 17.26 -3.18
N ASN A 129 19.23 18.40 -2.49
CA ASN A 129 20.21 18.69 -1.46
C ASN A 129 19.56 19.42 -0.28
N TYR A 130 18.78 18.67 0.49
CA TYR A 130 18.01 19.20 1.62
C TYR A 130 18.43 18.49 2.91
N PRO A 131 19.60 18.83 3.48
CA PRO A 131 20.13 18.18 4.68
C PRO A 131 19.31 18.46 5.95
N MET A 132 18.20 19.20 5.87
CA MET A 132 17.25 19.37 6.97
C MET A 132 15.97 18.54 6.79
N ILE A 133 15.85 17.81 5.67
CA ILE A 133 14.78 16.85 5.44
C ILE A 133 15.35 15.45 5.68
N ARG A 134 14.66 14.69 6.52
CA ARG A 134 15.03 13.32 6.91
C ARG A 134 13.86 12.38 6.67
N HIS A 135 14.16 11.18 6.19
CA HIS A 135 13.18 10.13 5.98
C HIS A 135 13.60 8.86 6.74
N PHE A 136 12.70 8.31 7.54
CA PHE A 136 12.83 6.99 8.14
C PHE A 136 11.90 6.01 7.43
N GLY A 137 12.46 5.11 6.63
CA GLY A 137 11.68 4.04 6.00
C GLY A 137 11.51 2.87 6.96
N VAL A 138 10.28 2.58 7.38
CA VAL A 138 9.98 1.38 8.18
C VAL A 138 9.93 0.16 7.27
N ALA A 139 10.71 -0.87 7.59
CA ALA A 139 10.66 -2.12 6.85
C ALA A 139 9.29 -2.80 7.05
N GLN A 140 8.78 -3.37 5.95
CA GLN A 140 7.56 -4.15 5.95
C GLN A 140 7.70 -5.38 6.87
N ASP A 141 6.72 -5.53 7.76
CA ASP A 141 6.69 -6.57 8.76
C ASP A 141 5.26 -6.87 9.21
N LEU A 142 5.03 -8.07 9.72
CA LEU A 142 3.73 -8.53 10.19
C LEU A 142 3.83 -9.00 11.64
N SER A 143 2.80 -8.74 12.44
CA SER A 143 2.71 -9.31 13.78
C SER A 143 1.26 -9.50 14.23
N GLY A 144 0.95 -10.68 14.79
CA GLY A 144 -0.37 -10.97 15.36
C GLY A 144 -0.59 -10.31 16.71
N THR A 145 0.50 -9.84 17.34
CA THR A 145 0.50 -9.09 18.59
C THR A 145 1.32 -7.81 18.46
N PRO A 146 0.97 -6.72 19.16
CA PRO A 146 1.76 -5.49 19.12
C PRO A 146 3.24 -5.72 19.42
N LYS A 147 4.13 -5.24 18.55
CA LYS A 147 5.59 -5.24 18.76
C LYS A 147 6.02 -4.00 19.52
N ASP A 148 7.09 -4.16 20.28
CA ASP A 148 7.73 -3.10 21.06
C ASP A 148 8.84 -2.36 20.26
N ASP A 149 9.32 -2.93 19.15
CA ASP A 149 10.39 -2.38 18.31
C ASP A 149 10.16 -2.72 16.83
N LEU A 150 10.77 -1.93 15.94
CA LEU A 150 10.68 -2.12 14.49
C LEU A 150 11.65 -3.20 14.02
N LYS A 151 11.27 -3.97 12.99
CA LYS A 151 12.12 -5.01 12.38
C LYS A 151 13.41 -4.44 11.78
N ALA A 152 13.27 -3.38 10.99
CA ALA A 152 14.37 -2.67 10.34
C ALA A 152 13.91 -1.29 9.87
N GLY A 153 14.87 -0.40 9.62
CA GLY A 153 14.66 0.99 9.24
C GLY A 153 15.89 1.83 9.56
N LYS A 154 16.02 2.98 8.90
CA LYS A 154 17.11 3.94 9.14
C LYS A 154 16.69 5.34 8.72
N TRP A 155 17.21 6.33 9.43
CA TRP A 155 17.11 7.73 9.02
C TRP A 155 18.05 7.99 7.84
N GLN A 156 17.53 8.66 6.81
CA GLN A 156 18.27 9.04 5.62
C GLN A 156 18.10 10.53 5.34
N VAL A 157 19.19 11.16 4.92
CA VAL A 157 19.23 12.55 4.46
C VAL A 157 18.62 12.66 3.07
N SER A 158 17.82 13.70 2.82
CA SER A 158 17.39 14.05 1.46
C SER A 158 18.57 14.57 0.62
N ASN A 159 19.20 13.66 -0.12
CA ASN A 159 20.24 13.94 -1.10
C ASN A 159 20.07 13.04 -2.36
N LYS A 160 20.87 13.30 -3.39
CA LYS A 160 20.82 12.57 -4.67
C LYS A 160 20.96 11.05 -4.52
N GLU A 161 21.68 10.58 -3.50
CA GLU A 161 21.89 9.15 -3.25
C GLU A 161 20.66 8.46 -2.65
N ASN A 162 19.87 9.18 -1.85
CA ASN A 162 18.80 8.58 -1.06
C ASN A 162 17.39 8.91 -1.57
N VAL A 163 17.16 10.12 -2.11
CA VAL A 163 15.81 10.66 -2.31
C VAL A 163 14.98 9.81 -3.27
N GLY A 164 15.62 9.14 -4.23
CA GLY A 164 14.95 8.27 -5.20
C GLY A 164 14.12 7.16 -4.54
N ASN A 165 14.46 6.74 -3.31
CA ASN A 165 13.77 5.70 -2.55
C ASN A 165 12.79 6.25 -1.50
N PHE A 166 12.66 7.56 -1.34
CA PHE A 166 11.71 8.13 -0.38
C PHE A 166 10.28 8.00 -0.89
N THR A 167 9.30 7.96 0.03
CA THR A 167 7.90 8.19 -0.36
C THR A 167 7.79 9.53 -1.09
N ALA A 168 7.25 9.50 -2.31
CA ALA A 168 7.13 10.68 -3.15
C ALA A 168 6.19 11.72 -2.51
N VAL A 169 5.05 11.27 -2.01
CA VAL A 169 4.06 12.15 -1.37
C VAL A 169 4.67 12.83 -0.14
N GLY A 170 5.29 12.04 0.75
CA GLY A 170 5.95 12.57 1.94
C GLY A 170 7.11 13.50 1.62
N TYR A 171 7.89 13.19 0.58
CA TYR A 171 9.01 14.02 0.15
C TYR A 171 8.56 15.40 -0.38
N TYR A 172 7.61 15.45 -1.31
CA TYR A 172 7.12 16.72 -1.86
C TYR A 172 6.39 17.56 -0.81
N PHE A 173 5.66 16.91 0.11
CA PHE A 173 5.10 17.56 1.30
C PHE A 173 6.20 18.20 2.16
N ALA A 174 7.23 17.43 2.52
CA ALA A 174 8.34 17.89 3.35
C ALA A 174 9.12 19.02 2.69
N LYS A 175 9.39 18.91 1.39
CA LYS A 175 10.08 19.94 0.59
C LYS A 175 9.29 21.25 0.62
N LYS A 176 7.96 21.20 0.46
CA LYS A 176 7.11 22.39 0.53
C LYS A 176 7.09 22.98 1.94
N LEU A 177 6.89 22.18 2.98
CA LEU A 177 6.97 22.68 4.37
C LEU A 177 8.33 23.31 4.67
N TYR A 178 9.43 22.65 4.30
CA TYR A 178 10.77 23.18 4.48
C TYR A 178 10.95 24.52 3.78
N SER A 179 10.44 24.66 2.55
CA SER A 179 10.56 25.90 1.78
C SER A 179 9.89 27.10 2.46
N GLU A 180 8.81 26.87 3.20
CA GLU A 180 7.99 27.91 3.87
C GLU A 180 8.40 28.16 5.32
N LEU A 181 8.78 27.10 6.04
CA LEU A 181 9.03 27.14 7.47
C LEU A 181 10.53 27.27 7.80
N LYS A 182 11.41 26.81 6.91
CA LYS A 182 12.88 26.80 7.09
C LYS A 182 13.36 26.12 8.37
N ILE A 183 12.70 25.03 8.75
CA ILE A 183 13.00 24.20 9.94
C ILE A 183 13.22 22.74 9.55
N PRO A 184 13.85 21.89 10.38
CA PRO A 184 13.98 20.47 10.06
C PRO A 184 12.61 19.79 9.88
N ILE A 185 12.53 18.85 8.92
CA ILE A 185 11.33 18.04 8.66
C ILE A 185 11.72 16.57 8.64
N GLY A 186 11.13 15.77 9.52
CA GLY A 186 11.25 14.32 9.57
C GLY A 186 9.99 13.66 9.04
N ILE A 187 10.15 12.71 8.12
CA ILE A 187 9.07 11.85 7.63
C ILE A 187 9.35 10.41 8.08
N ILE A 188 8.38 9.77 8.74
CA ILE A 188 8.43 8.35 9.07
C ILE A 188 7.46 7.64 8.13
N ASN A 189 7.97 6.80 7.23
CA ASN A 189 7.15 6.11 6.24
C ASN A 189 6.80 4.68 6.69
N THR A 190 5.51 4.44 6.91
CA THR A 190 4.90 3.16 7.28
C THR A 190 3.84 2.76 6.24
N SER A 191 4.28 2.46 5.02
CA SER A 191 3.40 2.13 3.89
C SER A 191 3.60 0.70 3.38
N TRP A 192 2.52 0.05 2.94
CA TRP A 192 2.60 -1.25 2.25
C TRP A 192 1.48 -1.39 1.20
N GLY A 193 1.86 -1.56 -0.06
CA GLY A 193 1.00 -1.82 -1.22
C GLY A 193 -0.11 -2.86 -1.01
N GLY A 194 -1.28 -2.58 -1.58
CA GLY A 194 -2.42 -3.51 -1.60
C GLY A 194 -3.14 -3.69 -0.26
N THR A 195 -2.82 -2.90 0.76
CA THR A 195 -3.36 -3.10 2.11
C THR A 195 -4.68 -2.39 2.35
N ASN A 196 -5.56 -3.04 3.12
CA ASN A 196 -6.82 -2.46 3.57
C ASN A 196 -6.68 -1.75 4.93
N VAL A 197 -7.61 -0.86 5.27
CA VAL A 197 -7.54 -0.10 6.54
C VAL A 197 -7.55 -0.97 7.81
N GLU A 198 -8.07 -2.20 7.73
CA GLU A 198 -8.23 -3.07 8.89
C GLU A 198 -6.90 -3.59 9.43
N THR A 199 -5.93 -3.85 8.55
CA THR A 199 -4.60 -4.25 9.00
C THR A 199 -3.86 -3.12 9.74
N TRP A 200 -4.24 -1.86 9.49
CA TRP A 200 -3.70 -0.65 10.12
C TRP A 200 -4.43 -0.21 11.39
N THR A 201 -5.49 -0.90 11.79
CA THR A 201 -6.29 -0.57 12.98
C THR A 201 -6.00 -1.56 14.10
N SER A 202 -5.85 -1.09 15.33
CA SER A 202 -5.58 -1.98 16.47
C SER A 202 -6.76 -2.92 16.75
N ARG A 203 -6.45 -4.11 17.26
CA ARG A 203 -7.47 -5.10 17.63
C ARG A 203 -8.45 -4.54 18.68
N GLU A 204 -7.95 -3.72 19.59
CA GLU A 204 -8.73 -3.10 20.66
C GLU A 204 -9.80 -2.15 20.11
N ALA A 205 -9.49 -1.39 19.05
CA ALA A 205 -10.47 -0.52 18.42
C ALA A 205 -11.64 -1.29 17.82
N PHE A 206 -11.38 -2.43 17.18
CA PHE A 206 -12.44 -3.31 16.69
C PHE A 206 -13.26 -3.91 17.82
N GLN A 207 -12.62 -4.33 18.91
CA GLN A 207 -13.31 -4.87 20.10
C GLN A 207 -14.26 -3.87 20.74
N LYS A 208 -13.92 -2.58 20.70
CA LYS A 208 -14.73 -1.49 21.26
C LYS A 208 -15.76 -0.91 20.28
N SER A 209 -15.78 -1.36 19.03
CA SER A 209 -16.70 -0.84 18.01
C SER A 209 -17.93 -1.73 17.87
N ASP A 210 -19.13 -1.14 17.98
CA ASP A 210 -20.37 -1.87 17.72
C ASP A 210 -20.46 -2.41 16.28
N ASP A 211 -19.84 -1.71 15.33
CA ASP A 211 -19.84 -2.09 13.91
C ASP A 211 -18.88 -3.24 13.58
N PHE A 212 -17.82 -3.44 14.40
CA PHE A 212 -16.73 -4.37 14.07
C PHE A 212 -16.43 -5.41 15.16
N LYS A 213 -17.01 -5.32 16.37
CA LYS A 213 -16.73 -6.30 17.45
C LYS A 213 -17.05 -7.74 17.04
N ALA A 214 -18.11 -7.95 16.25
CA ALA A 214 -18.47 -9.26 15.73
C ALA A 214 -17.43 -9.80 14.72
N MET A 215 -16.80 -8.92 13.94
CA MET A 215 -15.76 -9.26 12.96
C MET A 215 -14.55 -9.94 13.61
N ILE A 216 -14.16 -9.48 14.80
CA ILE A 216 -12.95 -9.94 15.48
C ILE A 216 -13.20 -10.99 16.57
N ALA A 217 -14.47 -11.28 16.90
CA ALA A 217 -14.83 -12.11 18.05
C ALA A 217 -14.24 -13.53 17.96
N ASN A 218 -14.20 -14.07 16.73
CA ASN A 218 -13.68 -15.40 16.44
C ASN A 218 -12.27 -15.40 15.83
N VAL A 219 -11.66 -14.22 15.66
CA VAL A 219 -10.28 -14.12 15.19
C VAL A 219 -9.37 -14.33 16.39
N PRO A 220 -8.65 -15.45 16.54
CA PRO A 220 -7.88 -15.69 17.74
C PRO A 220 -6.64 -14.77 17.75
N THR A 221 -6.22 -14.33 18.94
CA THR A 221 -4.91 -13.67 19.10
C THR A 221 -3.84 -14.75 18.95
N MET A 222 -3.17 -14.82 17.81
CA MET A 222 -2.20 -15.89 17.51
C MET A 222 -0.86 -15.32 17.06
N ASN A 223 0.19 -16.09 17.34
CA ASN A 223 1.50 -15.86 16.74
C ASN A 223 1.41 -16.09 15.22
N ILE A 224 1.87 -15.12 14.42
CA ILE A 224 1.89 -15.23 12.96
C ILE A 224 2.65 -16.44 12.48
N ASP A 225 3.74 -16.84 13.16
CA ASP A 225 4.50 -18.03 12.78
C ASP A 225 3.61 -19.28 12.83
N SER A 226 2.69 -19.34 13.80
CA SER A 226 1.72 -20.43 13.90
C SER A 226 0.67 -20.35 12.79
N ILE A 227 0.23 -19.14 12.42
CA ILE A 227 -0.71 -18.90 11.31
C ILE A 227 -0.08 -19.31 9.98
N SER A 228 1.11 -18.79 9.65
CA SER A 228 1.81 -19.09 8.42
C SER A 228 2.12 -20.57 8.30
N LYS A 229 2.48 -21.25 9.40
CA LYS A 229 2.66 -22.72 9.40
C LYS A 229 1.36 -23.48 9.17
N LEU A 230 0.25 -23.03 9.75
CA LEU A 230 -1.05 -23.67 9.54
C LEU A 230 -1.55 -23.47 8.10
N TYR A 231 -1.46 -22.24 7.59
CA TYR A 231 -1.80 -21.91 6.21
C TYR A 231 -0.95 -22.72 5.23
N ALA A 232 0.37 -22.75 5.43
CA ALA A 232 1.30 -23.57 4.66
C ALA A 232 0.89 -25.04 4.63
N LYS A 233 0.52 -25.57 5.80
CA LYS A 233 0.08 -26.96 5.94
C LYS A 233 -1.21 -27.22 5.17
N GLN A 234 -2.23 -26.36 5.34
CA GLN A 234 -3.52 -26.50 4.67
C GLN A 234 -3.40 -26.36 3.15
N MET A 235 -2.62 -25.39 2.68
CA MET A 235 -2.35 -25.19 1.26
C MET A 235 -1.57 -26.36 0.68
N LYS A 236 -0.55 -26.86 1.39
CA LYS A 236 0.15 -28.09 1.02
C LYS A 236 -0.81 -29.27 0.93
N GLU A 237 -1.65 -29.51 1.94
CA GLU A 237 -2.64 -30.60 1.92
C GLU A 237 -3.65 -30.46 0.76
N ARG A 238 -4.12 -29.24 0.47
CA ARG A 238 -5.00 -28.94 -0.68
C ARG A 238 -4.32 -29.26 -2.00
N VAL A 239 -3.09 -28.79 -2.19
CA VAL A 239 -2.29 -29.04 -3.40
C VAL A 239 -2.00 -30.52 -3.55
N GLU A 240 -1.58 -31.22 -2.49
CA GLU A 240 -1.30 -32.65 -2.52
C GLU A 240 -2.55 -33.46 -2.89
N LYS A 241 -3.74 -33.02 -2.44
CA LYS A 241 -5.03 -33.60 -2.86
C LYS A 241 -5.33 -33.34 -4.34
N ILE A 242 -5.01 -32.16 -4.86
CA ILE A 242 -5.22 -31.82 -6.28
C ILE A 242 -4.29 -32.63 -7.19
N GLN A 243 -3.00 -32.71 -6.84
CA GLN A 243 -1.98 -33.33 -7.70
C GLN A 243 -1.74 -34.82 -7.42
N GLY A 244 -2.34 -35.37 -6.35
CA GLY A 244 -2.26 -36.79 -5.97
C GLY A 244 -0.90 -37.25 -5.42
N THR A 245 0.03 -36.33 -5.18
CA THR A 245 1.41 -36.64 -4.73
C THR A 245 1.91 -35.55 -3.79
N SER A 246 2.91 -35.87 -2.95
CA SER A 246 3.52 -34.90 -2.05
C SER A 246 4.11 -33.68 -2.78
N VAL A 247 4.03 -32.52 -2.14
CA VAL A 247 4.76 -31.32 -2.55
C VAL A 247 6.20 -31.47 -2.06
N SER A 248 7.12 -31.63 -3.01
CA SER A 248 8.54 -31.83 -2.75
C SER A 248 9.37 -31.21 -3.86
N THR A 249 10.48 -30.58 -3.50
CA THR A 249 11.51 -30.13 -4.43
C THR A 249 12.47 -31.26 -4.80
N GLU A 250 12.35 -32.42 -4.17
CA GLU A 250 13.16 -33.60 -4.50
C GLU A 250 12.95 -33.97 -5.97
N ASN A 251 14.06 -34.17 -6.68
CA ASN A 251 14.09 -34.53 -8.09
C ASN A 251 13.55 -33.47 -9.06
N GLU A 252 13.33 -32.21 -8.66
CA GLU A 252 12.83 -31.18 -9.58
C GLU A 252 13.72 -31.02 -10.83
N ASN A 253 15.03 -31.24 -10.67
CA ASN A 253 16.00 -31.17 -11.77
C ASN A 253 15.76 -32.21 -12.86
N THR A 254 14.97 -33.26 -12.61
CA THR A 254 14.57 -34.25 -13.62
C THR A 254 13.40 -33.75 -14.47
N PHE A 255 12.63 -32.75 -14.02
CA PHE A 255 11.40 -32.30 -14.68
C PHE A 255 11.65 -31.48 -15.94
N LYS A 256 12.88 -31.06 -16.21
CA LYS A 256 13.29 -30.50 -17.51
C LYS A 256 13.61 -31.59 -18.54
N GLU A 257 13.92 -32.81 -18.09
CA GLU A 257 14.47 -33.84 -18.96
C GLU A 257 13.39 -34.43 -19.89
N PRO A 258 13.74 -34.72 -21.16
CA PRO A 258 12.81 -35.32 -22.11
C PRO A 258 12.42 -36.76 -21.76
N THR A 259 13.22 -37.46 -20.95
CA THR A 259 12.99 -38.84 -20.51
C THR A 259 12.09 -38.93 -19.28
N PHE A 260 11.78 -37.81 -18.63
CA PHE A 260 10.94 -37.80 -17.44
C PHE A 260 9.49 -38.18 -17.76
N ASN A 261 8.93 -39.11 -16.97
CA ASN A 261 7.56 -39.57 -17.11
C ASN A 261 6.60 -38.68 -16.30
N ASP A 262 5.89 -37.80 -16.99
CA ASP A 262 4.86 -36.92 -16.43
C ASP A 262 3.42 -37.45 -16.60
N ALA A 263 3.24 -38.75 -16.89
CA ALA A 263 1.89 -39.33 -17.12
C ALA A 263 0.91 -39.11 -15.95
N ASN A 264 1.43 -39.04 -14.71
CA ASN A 264 0.62 -38.88 -13.50
C ASN A 264 0.45 -37.41 -13.07
N TRP A 265 0.86 -36.44 -13.89
CA TRP A 265 0.69 -35.03 -13.57
C TRP A 265 -0.72 -34.54 -13.93
N GLY A 266 -1.25 -33.62 -13.11
CA GLY A 266 -2.51 -32.94 -13.42
C GLY A 266 -2.36 -31.99 -14.61
N GLU A 267 -3.46 -31.43 -15.11
CA GLU A 267 -3.46 -30.48 -16.23
C GLU A 267 -4.06 -29.13 -15.84
N LEU A 268 -3.52 -28.06 -16.42
CA LEU A 268 -4.09 -26.70 -16.42
C LEU A 268 -4.31 -26.26 -17.87
N ILE A 269 -5.32 -25.42 -18.07
CA ILE A 269 -5.54 -24.70 -19.33
C ILE A 269 -4.61 -23.49 -19.38
N THR A 270 -3.96 -23.29 -20.53
CA THR A 270 -2.95 -22.27 -20.75
C THR A 270 -3.16 -21.63 -22.14
N PRO A 271 -3.11 -20.30 -22.30
CA PRO A 271 -2.85 -19.31 -21.25
C PRO A 271 -4.05 -19.12 -20.32
N SER A 272 -3.79 -19.12 -19.01
CA SER A 272 -4.72 -18.70 -17.96
C SER A 272 -3.97 -18.68 -16.65
N LEU A 273 -4.30 -17.72 -15.80
CA LEU A 273 -3.93 -17.73 -14.39
C LEU A 273 -4.50 -18.98 -13.70
N TRP A 274 -3.76 -19.56 -12.76
CA TRP A 274 -4.19 -20.78 -12.05
C TRP A 274 -5.17 -20.50 -10.89
N GLU A 275 -5.39 -19.23 -10.55
CA GLU A 275 -6.43 -18.73 -9.65
C GLU A 275 -7.84 -19.00 -10.19
N ASN A 276 -7.96 -19.03 -11.52
CA ASN A 276 -9.19 -19.39 -12.21
C ASN A 276 -9.36 -20.92 -12.36
N GLN A 277 -8.43 -21.70 -11.79
CA GLN A 277 -8.28 -23.14 -11.99
C GLN A 277 -8.12 -23.84 -10.62
N PRO A 278 -7.94 -25.18 -10.56
CA PRO A 278 -7.93 -25.90 -9.28
C PRO A 278 -6.84 -25.47 -8.28
N LEU A 279 -5.74 -24.85 -8.74
CA LEU A 279 -4.68 -24.39 -7.85
C LEU A 279 -5.09 -23.16 -7.03
N GLY A 280 -6.05 -22.36 -7.48
CA GLY A 280 -6.57 -21.22 -6.71
C GLY A 280 -5.46 -20.22 -6.35
N ASP A 281 -5.46 -19.74 -5.12
CA ASP A 281 -4.55 -18.73 -4.54
C ASP A 281 -3.15 -19.26 -4.17
N LEU A 282 -2.57 -20.10 -5.02
CA LEU A 282 -1.28 -20.72 -4.75
C LEU A 282 -0.12 -19.79 -5.08
N ASP A 283 0.55 -19.26 -4.06
CA ASP A 283 1.93 -18.77 -4.19
C ASP A 283 2.90 -19.95 -4.06
N GLY A 284 3.89 -20.08 -4.94
CA GLY A 284 4.74 -21.27 -4.91
C GLY A 284 5.72 -21.44 -6.06
N ILE A 285 6.11 -22.70 -6.26
CA ILE A 285 6.90 -23.11 -7.43
C ILE A 285 6.15 -24.23 -8.14
N VAL A 286 5.83 -23.97 -9.40
CA VAL A 286 5.04 -24.87 -10.25
C VAL A 286 5.84 -25.17 -11.52
N TRP A 287 6.02 -26.46 -11.80
CA TRP A 287 6.53 -26.92 -13.09
C TRP A 287 5.38 -27.16 -14.04
N MET A 288 5.48 -26.66 -15.27
CA MET A 288 4.55 -26.93 -16.35
C MET A 288 5.26 -27.63 -17.51
N ARG A 289 4.60 -28.60 -18.15
CA ARG A 289 5.16 -29.41 -19.23
C ARG A 289 4.19 -29.54 -20.41
N LYS A 290 4.71 -29.37 -21.63
CA LYS A 290 3.98 -29.55 -22.90
C LYS A 290 4.79 -30.39 -23.87
N THR A 291 4.17 -31.44 -24.39
CA THR A 291 4.74 -32.26 -25.45
C THR A 291 4.27 -31.76 -26.81
N ILE A 292 5.20 -31.67 -27.75
CA ILE A 292 4.92 -31.39 -29.17
C ILE A 292 5.60 -32.46 -30.04
N THR A 293 5.08 -32.66 -31.24
CA THR A 293 5.67 -33.58 -32.23
C THR A 293 6.11 -32.79 -33.44
N LEU A 294 7.37 -32.97 -33.84
CA LEU A 294 7.99 -32.26 -34.97
C LEU A 294 8.42 -33.25 -36.06
N SER A 295 8.35 -32.84 -37.33
CA SER A 295 8.92 -33.61 -38.44
C SER A 295 10.44 -33.39 -38.59
N ALA A 296 11.11 -34.22 -39.40
CA ALA A 296 12.50 -33.95 -39.82
C ALA A 296 12.70 -32.59 -40.51
N GLU A 297 11.67 -32.04 -41.16
CA GLU A 297 11.75 -30.73 -41.82
C GLU A 297 11.61 -29.58 -40.82
N ASP A 298 10.80 -29.76 -39.78
CA ASP A 298 10.56 -28.75 -38.75
C ASP A 298 11.87 -28.36 -38.03
N ILE A 299 12.72 -29.34 -37.73
CA ILE A 299 13.94 -29.16 -36.94
C ILE A 299 15.10 -28.49 -37.69
N LYS A 300 14.98 -28.30 -39.01
CA LYS A 300 16.00 -27.59 -39.82
C LYS A 300 15.87 -26.07 -39.73
N ASN A 301 14.71 -25.59 -39.28
CA ASN A 301 14.40 -24.17 -39.23
C ASN A 301 14.86 -23.54 -37.92
N LYS A 302 15.13 -22.22 -37.95
CA LYS A 302 15.29 -21.44 -36.72
C LYS A 302 14.00 -21.50 -35.90
N ALA A 303 14.16 -21.76 -34.62
CA ALA A 303 13.07 -21.98 -33.69
C ALA A 303 12.99 -20.85 -32.65
N VAL A 304 11.82 -20.24 -32.51
CA VAL A 304 11.54 -19.21 -31.50
C VAL A 304 10.33 -19.63 -30.69
N LEU A 305 10.54 -19.81 -29.39
CA LEU A 305 9.49 -20.14 -28.42
C LEU A 305 8.92 -18.86 -27.83
N SER A 306 7.61 -18.67 -27.96
CA SER A 306 6.88 -17.58 -27.31
C SER A 306 5.91 -18.16 -26.27
N LEU A 307 6.04 -17.75 -25.02
CA LEU A 307 5.21 -18.23 -23.90
C LEU A 307 4.24 -17.16 -23.39
N SER A 308 3.76 -16.26 -24.24
CA SER A 308 2.97 -15.10 -23.80
C SER A 308 3.64 -14.40 -22.60
N LYS A 309 2.96 -14.22 -21.46
CA LYS A 309 3.50 -13.66 -20.21
C LYS A 309 3.51 -14.74 -19.12
N ILE A 310 4.40 -14.60 -18.14
CA ILE A 310 4.51 -15.52 -17.00
C ILE A 310 4.64 -14.70 -15.73
N ASP A 311 3.81 -15.01 -14.75
CA ASP A 311 3.77 -14.37 -13.43
C ASP A 311 4.34 -15.32 -12.35
N ASP A 312 5.42 -14.98 -11.63
CA ASP A 312 6.30 -13.81 -11.77
C ASP A 312 7.54 -14.13 -12.62
N GLU A 313 8.16 -15.26 -12.32
CA GLU A 313 9.47 -15.66 -12.82
C GLU A 313 9.40 -17.01 -13.54
N ASP A 314 10.18 -17.17 -14.60
CA ASP A 314 10.35 -18.45 -15.28
C ASP A 314 11.81 -18.82 -15.49
N ILE A 315 12.06 -20.12 -15.49
CA ILE A 315 13.17 -20.72 -16.24
C ILE A 315 12.57 -21.74 -17.19
N THR A 316 12.84 -21.57 -18.49
CA THR A 316 12.23 -22.35 -19.56
C THR A 316 13.27 -23.27 -20.22
N TYR A 317 12.87 -24.52 -20.43
CA TYR A 317 13.67 -25.58 -21.01
C TYR A 317 12.99 -26.18 -22.24
N VAL A 318 13.79 -26.56 -23.24
CA VAL A 318 13.38 -27.42 -24.35
C VAL A 318 14.29 -28.64 -24.36
N ASN A 319 13.72 -29.84 -24.25
CA ASN A 319 14.46 -31.11 -24.18
C ASN A 319 15.63 -31.10 -23.17
N GLY A 320 15.41 -30.52 -21.98
CA GLY A 320 16.42 -30.43 -20.91
C GLY A 320 17.38 -29.25 -21.01
N ILE A 321 17.42 -28.53 -22.13
CA ILE A 321 18.30 -27.38 -22.36
C ILE A 321 17.56 -26.09 -22.01
N GLU A 322 18.16 -25.26 -21.15
CA GLU A 322 17.63 -23.94 -20.80
C GLU A 322 17.67 -23.04 -22.05
N VAL A 323 16.52 -22.45 -22.40
CA VAL A 323 16.39 -21.55 -23.55
C VAL A 323 16.11 -20.10 -23.12
N GLY A 324 15.72 -19.88 -21.87
CA GLY A 324 15.50 -18.54 -21.35
C GLY A 324 15.02 -18.51 -19.91
N LYS A 325 15.07 -17.31 -19.34
CA LYS A 325 14.53 -16.98 -18.02
C LYS A 325 14.20 -15.50 -17.93
N ASN A 326 13.26 -15.14 -17.07
CA ASN A 326 12.89 -13.76 -16.80
C ASN A 326 12.22 -13.66 -15.43
N THR A 327 12.20 -12.47 -14.83
CA THR A 327 11.66 -12.22 -13.48
C THR A 327 10.59 -11.11 -13.44
N GLN A 328 10.13 -10.62 -14.59
CA GLN A 328 9.11 -9.58 -14.70
C GLN A 328 7.74 -10.21 -15.02
N TRP A 329 6.74 -10.03 -14.17
CA TRP A 329 5.43 -10.68 -14.32
C TRP A 329 4.66 -10.34 -15.62
N ASP A 330 4.87 -9.15 -16.22
CA ASP A 330 4.07 -8.64 -17.35
C ASP A 330 4.78 -8.64 -18.72
N PHE A 331 6.05 -9.06 -18.77
CA PHE A 331 6.84 -9.09 -20.01
C PHE A 331 6.50 -10.30 -20.88
N LYS A 332 6.46 -10.11 -22.20
CA LYS A 332 6.33 -11.25 -23.11
C LYS A 332 7.61 -12.09 -23.12
N ARG A 333 7.48 -13.41 -22.96
CA ARG A 333 8.57 -14.39 -23.03
C ARG A 333 8.78 -14.81 -24.47
N VAL A 334 9.93 -14.44 -25.03
CA VAL A 334 10.34 -14.81 -26.38
C VAL A 334 11.78 -15.30 -26.30
N TYR A 335 11.98 -16.59 -26.55
CA TYR A 335 13.26 -17.27 -26.39
C TYR A 335 13.67 -17.96 -27.70
N GLU A 336 14.90 -17.71 -28.13
CA GLU A 336 15.49 -18.48 -29.23
C GLU A 336 15.83 -19.88 -28.74
N VAL A 337 15.37 -20.90 -29.47
CA VAL A 337 15.72 -22.29 -29.18
C VAL A 337 17.03 -22.61 -29.92
N PRO A 338 18.11 -22.99 -29.22
CA PRO A 338 19.39 -23.27 -29.88
C PRO A 338 19.29 -24.37 -30.93
N ALA A 339 20.14 -24.28 -31.96
CA ALA A 339 20.25 -25.31 -32.97
C ALA A 339 20.59 -26.67 -32.32
N ASN A 340 20.04 -27.76 -32.87
CA ASN A 340 20.18 -29.14 -32.39
C ASN A 340 19.47 -29.49 -31.06
N VAL A 341 18.74 -28.55 -30.44
CA VAL A 341 17.92 -28.85 -29.26
C VAL A 341 16.65 -29.60 -29.64
N LEU A 342 16.01 -29.19 -30.75
CA LEU A 342 14.84 -29.88 -31.28
C LEU A 342 15.26 -31.16 -32.02
N LYS A 343 14.44 -32.20 -31.90
CA LYS A 343 14.62 -33.49 -32.58
C LYS A 343 13.35 -33.89 -33.33
N GLU A 344 13.50 -34.73 -34.34
CA GLU A 344 12.35 -35.34 -34.99
C GLU A 344 11.55 -36.18 -33.98
N GLY A 345 10.23 -36.15 -34.09
CA GLY A 345 9.32 -36.80 -33.17
C GLY A 345 9.02 -35.94 -31.95
N GLN A 346 8.90 -36.57 -30.77
CA GLN A 346 8.46 -35.90 -29.55
C GLN A 346 9.53 -34.97 -28.97
N ASN A 347 9.12 -33.75 -28.64
CA ASN A 347 9.90 -32.75 -27.92
C ASN A 347 9.12 -32.30 -26.69
N ILE A 348 9.83 -31.95 -25.62
CA ILE A 348 9.23 -31.40 -24.40
C ILE A 348 9.62 -29.94 -24.23
N ILE A 349 8.64 -29.11 -23.89
CA ILE A 349 8.83 -27.79 -23.32
C ILE A 349 8.50 -27.90 -21.84
N ALA A 350 9.44 -27.53 -20.98
CA ALA A 350 9.25 -27.53 -19.53
C ALA A 350 9.52 -26.12 -18.99
N VAL A 351 8.63 -25.61 -18.16
CA VAL A 351 8.69 -24.26 -17.60
C VAL A 351 8.63 -24.37 -16.09
N ARG A 352 9.64 -23.87 -15.40
CA ARG A 352 9.65 -23.75 -13.95
C ARG A 352 9.21 -22.34 -13.59
N ILE A 353 8.02 -22.21 -13.01
CA ILE A 353 7.40 -20.94 -12.65
C ILE A 353 7.56 -20.72 -11.15
N VAL A 354 8.06 -19.55 -10.77
CA VAL A 354 8.08 -19.08 -9.39
C VAL A 354 7.08 -17.95 -9.29
N ASP A 355 6.06 -18.15 -8.46
CA ASP A 355 5.08 -17.14 -8.11
C ASP A 355 5.33 -16.69 -6.67
N ASN A 356 5.42 -15.38 -6.44
CA ASN A 356 5.68 -14.81 -5.12
C ASN A 356 4.42 -14.24 -4.48
N SER A 357 3.44 -13.81 -5.27
CA SER A 357 2.18 -13.24 -4.82
C SER A 357 1.31 -12.88 -6.02
N GLY A 358 -0.01 -13.01 -5.89
CA GLY A 358 -0.94 -12.44 -6.87
C GLY A 358 -1.51 -13.52 -7.77
N GLY A 359 -1.40 -13.35 -9.08
CA GLY A 359 -1.84 -14.36 -10.04
C GLY A 359 -0.66 -15.18 -10.52
N GLY A 360 -0.78 -16.49 -10.68
CA GLY A 360 0.33 -17.31 -11.15
C GLY A 360 0.06 -18.11 -12.43
N GLY A 361 1.13 -18.38 -13.18
CA GLY A 361 1.11 -19.23 -14.37
C GLY A 361 1.44 -18.50 -15.67
N ILE A 362 1.21 -19.19 -16.80
CA ILE A 362 1.40 -18.63 -18.15
C ILE A 362 0.07 -18.01 -18.61
N TYR A 363 0.03 -16.69 -18.84
CA TYR A 363 -1.19 -15.94 -19.10
C TYR A 363 -1.05 -14.94 -20.27
N GLY A 364 -2.15 -14.31 -20.68
CA GLY A 364 -2.22 -13.38 -21.81
C GLY A 364 -2.90 -13.97 -23.04
N GLU A 365 -2.59 -13.43 -24.22
CA GLU A 365 -3.26 -13.80 -25.46
C GLU A 365 -2.81 -15.17 -25.98
N ALA A 366 -3.77 -16.04 -26.34
CA ALA A 366 -3.48 -17.37 -26.89
C ALA A 366 -2.60 -17.31 -28.15
N SER A 367 -2.74 -16.27 -28.98
CA SER A 367 -1.93 -16.06 -30.19
C SER A 367 -0.45 -15.81 -29.92
N ASP A 368 -0.08 -15.48 -28.67
CA ASP A 368 1.31 -15.25 -28.23
C ASP A 368 1.95 -16.50 -27.60
N LEU A 369 1.18 -17.58 -27.38
CA LEU A 369 1.66 -18.85 -26.85
C LEU A 369 1.88 -19.85 -28.00
N LYS A 370 3.10 -19.87 -28.55
CA LYS A 370 3.42 -20.58 -29.80
C LYS A 370 4.90 -20.92 -29.95
N LEU A 371 5.20 -21.92 -30.79
CA LEU A 371 6.53 -22.20 -31.32
C LEU A 371 6.58 -21.81 -32.81
N THR A 372 7.52 -20.94 -33.18
CA THR A 372 7.73 -20.53 -34.58
C THR A 372 8.96 -21.24 -35.14
N LEU A 373 8.81 -21.90 -36.29
CA LEU A 373 9.81 -22.69 -36.99
C LEU A 373 9.92 -22.17 -38.43
N GLY A 374 10.79 -21.19 -38.67
CA GLY A 374 10.81 -20.49 -39.96
C GLY A 374 9.48 -19.78 -40.23
N SER A 375 8.76 -20.18 -41.29
CA SER A 375 7.42 -19.65 -41.62
C SER A 375 6.27 -20.42 -40.96
N LYS A 376 6.55 -21.58 -40.35
CA LYS A 376 5.53 -22.41 -39.69
C LYS A 376 5.34 -21.96 -38.25
N THR A 377 4.11 -21.95 -37.77
CA THR A 377 3.77 -21.70 -36.37
C THR A 377 2.99 -22.87 -35.81
N ILE A 378 3.38 -23.32 -34.62
CA ILE A 378 2.68 -24.36 -33.86
C ILE A 378 2.05 -23.68 -32.63
N PRO A 379 0.71 -23.67 -32.49
CA PRO A 379 0.05 -23.17 -31.30
C PRO A 379 0.39 -24.05 -30.10
N LEU A 380 0.62 -23.42 -28.94
CA LEU A 380 0.94 -24.10 -27.70
C LEU A 380 -0.14 -23.96 -26.63
N ASP A 381 -1.27 -23.31 -26.94
CA ASP A 381 -2.41 -23.16 -26.04
C ASP A 381 -3.14 -24.49 -25.75
N GLY A 382 -4.08 -24.42 -24.83
CA GLY A 382 -4.82 -25.56 -24.29
C GLY A 382 -4.14 -26.20 -23.08
N LYS A 383 -4.20 -27.52 -22.97
CA LYS A 383 -3.77 -28.26 -21.78
C LYS A 383 -2.25 -28.32 -21.65
N TRP A 384 -1.76 -28.04 -20.46
CA TRP A 384 -0.37 -28.23 -20.02
C TRP A 384 -0.38 -29.06 -18.75
N LYS A 385 0.56 -30.00 -18.64
CA LYS A 385 0.73 -30.76 -17.40
C LYS A 385 1.37 -29.87 -16.35
N PHE A 386 1.02 -30.05 -15.08
CA PHE A 386 1.61 -29.28 -13.98
C PHE A 386 2.02 -30.14 -12.78
N LYS A 387 2.98 -29.60 -12.00
CA LYS A 387 3.41 -30.14 -10.72
C LYS A 387 3.79 -29.02 -9.77
N VAL A 388 3.16 -28.98 -8.61
CA VAL A 388 3.55 -28.06 -7.53
C VAL A 388 4.62 -28.73 -6.69
N ILE A 389 5.76 -28.06 -6.54
CA ILE A 389 6.91 -28.57 -5.80
C ILE A 389 7.22 -27.79 -4.53
N MET A 390 6.68 -26.57 -4.41
CA MET A 390 6.79 -25.73 -3.23
C MET A 390 5.54 -24.88 -3.08
N VAL A 391 5.02 -24.81 -1.86
CA VAL A 391 4.01 -23.83 -1.44
C VAL A 391 4.73 -22.75 -0.65
N LYS A 392 4.61 -21.50 -1.07
CA LYS A 392 5.09 -20.36 -0.31
C LYS A 392 4.04 -19.94 0.72
N THR A 393 4.52 -19.34 1.80
CA THR A 393 3.76 -19.16 3.04
C THR A 393 3.69 -17.70 3.46
N SER A 394 3.76 -16.80 2.47
CA SER A 394 3.58 -15.36 2.62
C SER A 394 2.15 -15.11 3.11
N LEU A 395 2.01 -14.89 4.42
CA LEU A 395 0.77 -14.38 4.96
C LEU A 395 0.55 -12.99 4.37
N SER A 396 -0.57 -12.80 3.66
CA SER A 396 -0.93 -11.48 3.17
C SER A 396 -1.12 -10.53 4.35
N PRO A 397 -0.69 -9.26 4.25
CA PRO A 397 -0.98 -8.25 5.26
C PRO A 397 -2.49 -8.07 5.52
N ASN A 398 -3.34 -8.49 4.58
CA ASN A 398 -4.80 -8.42 4.67
C ASN A 398 -5.46 -9.68 5.21
N SER A 399 -4.72 -10.78 5.43
CA SER A 399 -5.31 -12.05 5.87
C SER A 399 -6.06 -11.91 7.20
N TYR A 400 -5.50 -11.11 8.10
CA TYR A 400 -6.09 -10.80 9.40
C TYR A 400 -6.04 -9.28 9.66
N PRO A 401 -6.99 -8.74 10.43
CA PRO A 401 -6.90 -7.34 10.87
C PRO A 401 -5.71 -7.13 11.81
N SER A 402 -5.30 -5.87 11.95
CA SER A 402 -4.27 -5.40 12.90
C SER A 402 -2.82 -5.85 12.66
N LEU A 403 -2.51 -6.65 11.64
CA LEU A 403 -1.16 -7.21 11.47
C LEU A 403 -0.09 -6.11 11.27
N LEU A 404 -0.40 -5.11 10.44
CA LEU A 404 0.51 -4.00 10.16
C LEU A 404 0.53 -2.96 11.26
N TYR A 405 -0.61 -2.67 11.88
CA TYR A 405 -0.66 -1.83 13.07
C TYR A 405 0.32 -2.36 14.12
N ASN A 406 0.25 -3.65 14.41
CA ASN A 406 1.05 -4.28 15.44
C ASN A 406 2.56 -4.21 15.16
N ALA A 407 2.98 -4.37 13.91
CA ALA A 407 4.40 -4.47 13.55
C ALA A 407 5.04 -3.16 13.09
N MET A 408 4.27 -2.27 12.45
CA MET A 408 4.81 -1.08 11.79
C MET A 408 4.36 0.23 12.44
N VAL A 409 3.25 0.25 13.19
CA VAL A 409 2.72 1.48 13.81
C VAL A 409 2.90 1.47 15.33
N ASN A 410 2.55 0.37 15.99
CA ASN A 410 2.64 0.26 17.44
C ASN A 410 4.06 0.54 17.99
N PRO A 411 5.16 0.09 17.34
CA PRO A 411 6.50 0.43 17.79
C PRO A 411 6.85 1.93 17.71
N LEU A 412 6.08 2.72 16.94
CA LEU A 412 6.24 4.17 16.90
C LEU A 412 5.57 4.86 18.08
N VAL A 413 4.67 4.19 18.81
CA VAL A 413 4.03 4.77 19.99
C VAL A 413 5.02 4.68 21.16
N PRO A 414 5.33 5.78 21.89
CA PRO A 414 4.63 7.07 21.90
C PRO A 414 5.43 8.24 21.28
N TYR A 415 6.17 8.04 20.18
CA TYR A 415 6.97 9.09 19.54
C TYR A 415 6.15 10.37 19.31
N ALA A 416 6.70 11.53 19.68
CA ALA A 416 6.02 12.79 19.46
C ALA A 416 5.95 13.11 17.95
N ILE A 417 4.77 13.46 17.46
CA ILE A 417 4.52 13.78 16.05
C ILE A 417 3.70 15.06 15.91
N GLU A 418 3.79 15.70 14.74
CA GLU A 418 2.87 16.76 14.36
C GLU A 418 1.59 16.21 13.76
N GLY A 419 1.66 15.20 12.89
CA GLY A 419 0.48 14.60 12.30
C GLY A 419 0.77 13.41 11.38
N VAL A 420 -0.28 12.97 10.68
CA VAL A 420 -0.24 11.82 9.77
C VAL A 420 -0.70 12.24 8.38
N LEU A 421 -0.01 11.75 7.36
CA LEU A 421 -0.41 11.74 5.96
C LEU A 421 -0.83 10.33 5.57
N TRP A 422 -1.99 10.20 4.92
CA TRP A 422 -2.59 8.91 4.61
C TRP A 422 -3.02 8.80 3.15
N TYR A 423 -2.57 7.77 2.43
CA TYR A 423 -3.03 7.51 1.07
C TYR A 423 -3.36 6.03 0.91
N GLN A 424 -4.65 5.74 1.07
CA GLN A 424 -5.23 4.41 0.99
C GLN A 424 -6.72 4.50 0.72
N GLY A 425 -7.23 3.47 0.07
CA GLY A 425 -8.65 3.24 -0.09
C GLY A 425 -8.95 2.18 -1.15
N GLU A 426 -8.04 2.00 -2.10
CA GLU A 426 -8.21 1.16 -3.28
C GLU A 426 -8.51 -0.29 -2.89
N ALA A 427 -7.86 -0.84 -1.85
CA ALA A 427 -8.15 -2.19 -1.36
C ALA A 427 -9.51 -2.33 -0.63
N ASN A 428 -10.22 -1.23 -0.38
CA ASN A 428 -11.50 -1.17 0.33
C ASN A 428 -12.69 -0.84 -0.57
N VAL A 429 -12.50 -0.59 -1.87
CA VAL A 429 -13.55 -0.13 -2.81
C VAL A 429 -14.78 -1.04 -2.81
N TRP A 430 -14.59 -2.34 -2.71
CA TRP A 430 -15.66 -3.36 -2.67
C TRP A 430 -16.63 -3.21 -1.50
N ARG A 431 -16.30 -2.41 -0.49
CA ARG A 431 -17.08 -2.18 0.73
C ARG A 431 -17.01 -0.73 1.17
N ALA A 432 -17.09 0.18 0.21
CA ALA A 432 -17.02 1.61 0.41
C ALA A 432 -17.99 2.12 1.50
N ASN A 433 -19.21 1.61 1.55
CA ASN A 433 -20.16 1.96 2.61
C ASN A 433 -19.66 1.57 4.02
N GLN A 434 -19.00 0.43 4.18
CA GLN A 434 -18.39 0.06 5.46
C GLN A 434 -17.14 0.90 5.76
N TYR A 435 -16.41 1.34 4.73
CA TYR A 435 -15.21 2.20 4.89
C TYR A 435 -15.53 3.53 5.58
N LYS A 436 -16.74 4.06 5.39
CA LYS A 436 -17.28 5.25 6.13
C LYS A 436 -17.16 5.13 7.65
N LYS A 437 -17.08 3.90 8.16
CA LYS A 437 -16.95 3.61 9.59
C LYS A 437 -15.53 3.14 9.94
N ALA A 438 -14.94 2.28 9.09
CA ALA A 438 -13.63 1.71 9.34
C ALA A 438 -12.51 2.76 9.37
N PHE A 439 -12.53 3.73 8.44
CA PHE A 439 -11.46 4.72 8.34
C PHE A 439 -11.49 5.75 9.50
N PRO A 440 -12.65 6.34 9.87
CA PRO A 440 -12.76 7.15 11.09
C PRO A 440 -12.41 6.41 12.38
N LEU A 441 -12.70 5.10 12.46
CA LEU A 441 -12.31 4.25 13.59
C LEU A 441 -10.79 4.16 13.70
N MET A 442 -10.08 3.92 12.57
CA MET A 442 -8.62 3.86 12.54
C MET A 442 -7.97 5.18 13.01
N ILE A 443 -8.47 6.32 12.51
CA ILE A 443 -7.97 7.64 12.92
C ILE A 443 -8.14 7.84 14.44
N SER A 444 -9.33 7.52 14.96
CA SER A 444 -9.63 7.64 16.40
C SER A 444 -8.79 6.70 17.26
N ASP A 445 -8.54 5.48 16.76
CA ASP A 445 -7.64 4.51 17.39
C ASP A 445 -6.23 5.06 17.49
N TRP A 446 -5.63 5.52 16.38
CA TRP A 446 -4.27 6.05 16.39
C TRP A 446 -4.13 7.25 17.33
N ARG A 447 -5.11 8.17 17.34
CA ARG A 447 -5.14 9.29 18.30
C ARG A 447 -5.16 8.83 19.75
N THR A 448 -5.95 7.80 20.04
CA THR A 448 -6.02 7.17 21.37
C THR A 448 -4.69 6.52 21.74
N LYS A 449 -4.05 5.81 20.80
CA LYS A 449 -2.82 5.05 21.02
C LYS A 449 -1.60 5.95 21.23
N PHE A 450 -1.42 6.96 20.38
CA PHE A 450 -0.36 7.96 20.55
C PHE A 450 -0.61 8.85 21.76
N ASN A 451 -1.88 9.06 22.13
CA ASN A 451 -2.28 9.89 23.27
C ASN A 451 -1.68 11.31 23.21
N GLN A 452 -1.74 11.92 22.02
CA GLN A 452 -1.22 13.27 21.72
C GLN A 452 -2.34 14.22 21.28
N GLY A 453 -3.56 13.98 21.77
CA GLY A 453 -4.77 14.71 21.37
C GLY A 453 -5.22 14.39 19.95
N ASP A 454 -6.03 15.28 19.38
CA ASP A 454 -6.56 15.17 18.02
C ASP A 454 -5.55 15.68 16.99
N PHE A 455 -4.36 15.06 16.90
CA PHE A 455 -3.35 15.52 15.94
C PHE A 455 -3.88 15.52 14.49
N PRO A 456 -3.40 16.44 13.63
CA PRO A 456 -3.71 16.48 12.20
C PRO A 456 -3.63 15.12 11.50
N PHE A 457 -4.70 14.76 10.80
CA PHE A 457 -4.77 13.57 9.96
C PHE A 457 -5.21 13.95 8.54
N TYR A 458 -4.27 14.06 7.62
CA TYR A 458 -4.54 14.50 6.25
C TYR A 458 -4.45 13.33 5.28
N PHE A 459 -5.44 13.19 4.43
CA PHE A 459 -5.54 12.04 3.53
C PHE A 459 -5.79 12.46 2.08
N VAL A 460 -5.60 11.51 1.17
CA VAL A 460 -5.77 11.74 -0.27
C VAL A 460 -7.03 11.02 -0.73
N GLN A 461 -7.94 11.75 -1.39
CA GLN A 461 -9.10 11.15 -2.04
C GLN A 461 -8.62 10.25 -3.19
N LEU A 462 -9.29 9.15 -3.50
CA LEU A 462 -8.88 8.31 -4.62
C LEU A 462 -8.92 9.11 -5.93
N SER A 463 -7.82 9.04 -6.68
CA SER A 463 -7.71 9.65 -8.01
C SER A 463 -8.58 8.93 -9.03
N THR A 464 -8.65 9.44 -10.26
CA THR A 464 -9.29 8.74 -11.39
C THR A 464 -8.60 7.42 -11.70
N PHE A 465 -9.39 6.33 -11.78
CA PHE A 465 -8.98 5.00 -12.21
C PHE A 465 -10.23 4.19 -12.60
N ASN A 466 -10.24 3.59 -13.80
CA ASN A 466 -11.36 2.80 -14.27
C ASN A 466 -11.30 1.38 -13.70
N GLU A 467 -11.92 1.18 -12.52
CA GLU A 467 -11.92 -0.11 -11.82
C GLU A 467 -12.80 -1.15 -12.52
N SER A 468 -14.04 -0.80 -12.86
CA SER A 468 -15.00 -1.73 -13.47
C SER A 468 -16.00 -1.08 -14.43
N ASN A 469 -15.63 0.04 -15.05
CA ASN A 469 -16.52 0.90 -15.84
C ASN A 469 -17.73 1.43 -15.03
N GLY A 470 -17.54 1.61 -13.72
CA GLY A 470 -18.56 2.12 -12.83
C GLY A 470 -18.93 3.57 -13.10
N ASN A 471 -20.22 3.87 -12.99
CA ASN A 471 -20.81 5.21 -13.18
C ASN A 471 -22.22 5.27 -12.53
N SER A 472 -22.92 6.39 -12.62
CA SER A 472 -24.28 6.56 -12.07
C SER A 472 -25.32 5.56 -12.59
N LYS A 473 -25.13 4.97 -13.77
CA LYS A 473 -26.04 3.96 -14.33
C LYS A 473 -25.69 2.54 -13.88
N ALA A 474 -24.40 2.18 -13.86
CA ALA A 474 -23.91 0.85 -13.50
C ALA A 474 -23.69 0.68 -11.98
N GLY A 475 -23.64 1.78 -11.24
CA GLY A 475 -23.04 1.87 -9.90
C GLY A 475 -21.51 2.04 -10.00
N SER A 476 -20.92 2.79 -9.07
CA SER A 476 -19.46 3.00 -9.00
C SER A 476 -18.98 2.82 -7.56
N ARG A 477 -18.25 1.72 -7.32
CA ARG A 477 -17.60 1.45 -6.03
C ARG A 477 -16.53 2.49 -5.71
N TRP A 478 -15.89 2.99 -6.76
CA TRP A 478 -14.85 3.98 -6.68
C TRP A 478 -15.40 5.34 -6.21
N ALA A 479 -16.49 5.82 -6.82
CA ALA A 479 -17.18 7.03 -6.39
C ALA A 479 -17.74 6.90 -4.95
N GLU A 480 -18.30 5.75 -4.59
CA GLU A 480 -18.75 5.50 -3.22
C GLU A 480 -17.62 5.59 -2.20
N LEU A 481 -16.41 5.12 -2.54
CA LEU A 481 -15.28 5.24 -1.65
C LEU A 481 -14.77 6.68 -1.54
N ARG A 482 -14.78 7.45 -2.63
CA ARG A 482 -14.47 8.89 -2.59
C ARG A 482 -15.46 9.65 -1.72
N GLU A 483 -16.73 9.28 -1.73
CA GLU A 483 -17.73 9.79 -0.78
C GLU A 483 -17.34 9.41 0.65
N ALA A 484 -16.95 8.16 0.92
CA ALA A 484 -16.55 7.72 2.25
C ALA A 484 -15.31 8.47 2.80
N GLN A 485 -14.35 8.78 1.92
CA GLN A 485 -13.22 9.64 2.25
C GLN A 485 -13.69 11.08 2.56
N SER A 486 -14.59 11.64 1.74
CA SER A 486 -15.15 12.98 1.97
C SER A 486 -15.91 13.06 3.30
N GLU A 487 -16.70 12.04 3.63
CA GLU A 487 -17.42 11.96 4.91
C GLU A 487 -16.50 11.91 6.12
N THR A 488 -15.27 11.41 5.96
CA THR A 488 -14.28 11.36 7.04
C THR A 488 -13.83 12.76 7.48
N LEU A 489 -14.05 13.80 6.65
CA LEU A 489 -13.82 15.21 7.03
C LEU A 489 -14.69 15.70 8.18
N LYS A 490 -15.75 14.95 8.55
CA LYS A 490 -16.55 15.24 9.76
C LYS A 490 -15.74 15.07 11.05
N LEU A 491 -14.65 14.28 11.03
CA LEU A 491 -13.74 14.19 12.17
C LEU A 491 -12.90 15.46 12.31
N LYS A 492 -12.70 15.91 13.55
CA LYS A 492 -11.87 17.08 13.85
C LYS A 492 -10.43 16.90 13.36
N ASN A 493 -9.79 18.02 13.01
CA ASN A 493 -8.39 18.09 12.58
C ASN A 493 -8.06 17.10 11.45
N THR A 494 -9.00 16.94 10.52
CA THR A 494 -8.80 16.20 9.27
C THR A 494 -8.76 17.14 8.08
N GLY A 495 -8.25 16.64 6.96
CA GLY A 495 -8.14 17.38 5.71
C GLY A 495 -7.93 16.40 4.55
N MET A 496 -8.39 16.78 3.36
CA MET A 496 -8.39 15.89 2.21
C MET A 496 -7.81 16.60 0.99
N ALA A 497 -6.81 16.00 0.37
CA ALA A 497 -6.35 16.38 -0.96
C ALA A 497 -7.21 15.68 -2.01
N VAL A 498 -7.96 16.44 -2.81
CA VAL A 498 -8.68 15.94 -3.99
C VAL A 498 -7.68 15.75 -5.13
N THR A 499 -7.77 14.66 -5.89
CA THR A 499 -6.78 14.28 -6.92
C THR A 499 -7.40 13.65 -8.18
N THR A 500 -8.70 13.87 -8.41
CA THR A 500 -9.41 13.38 -9.60
C THR A 500 -8.77 13.86 -10.92
N ASP A 501 -8.21 15.05 -10.93
CA ASP A 501 -7.59 15.72 -12.07
C ASP A 501 -6.20 15.19 -12.46
N ILE A 502 -5.51 14.51 -11.54
CA ILE A 502 -4.16 13.97 -11.76
C ILE A 502 -4.15 12.43 -11.84
N GLY A 503 -5.32 11.80 -11.83
CA GLY A 503 -5.48 10.35 -12.01
C GLY A 503 -5.27 9.88 -13.44
N ASN A 504 -5.35 8.57 -13.66
CA ASN A 504 -5.26 7.94 -14.96
C ASN A 504 -6.25 6.76 -15.01
N ALA A 505 -7.20 6.78 -15.93
CA ALA A 505 -8.18 5.72 -16.09
C ALA A 505 -7.56 4.32 -16.24
N LYS A 506 -6.35 4.22 -16.79
CA LYS A 506 -5.64 2.95 -17.06
C LYS A 506 -4.57 2.60 -16.04
N ASP A 507 -4.27 3.50 -15.11
CA ASP A 507 -3.20 3.31 -14.13
C ASP A 507 -3.63 3.87 -12.77
N ILE A 508 -3.77 2.96 -11.81
CA ILE A 508 -4.17 3.25 -10.44
C ILE A 508 -3.10 4.05 -9.65
N HIS A 509 -1.88 4.15 -10.17
CA HIS A 509 -0.73 4.82 -9.55
C HIS A 509 -0.34 6.11 -10.29
N PRO A 510 -1.05 7.24 -10.09
CA PRO A 510 -0.74 8.47 -10.80
C PRO A 510 0.68 8.97 -10.48
N THR A 511 1.46 9.28 -11.51
CA THR A 511 2.89 9.62 -11.38
C THR A 511 3.14 11.07 -10.93
N ASN A 512 2.14 11.95 -11.04
CA ASN A 512 2.17 13.31 -10.49
C ASN A 512 1.96 13.29 -8.97
N LYS A 513 2.93 12.78 -8.22
CA LYS A 513 2.93 12.80 -6.74
C LYS A 513 3.30 14.18 -6.17
N GLN A 514 3.85 15.06 -7.01
CA GLN A 514 4.14 16.45 -6.67
C GLN A 514 2.89 17.15 -6.18
N ASP A 515 1.84 17.18 -7.01
CA ASP A 515 0.61 17.90 -6.66
C ASP A 515 -0.10 17.28 -5.45
N VAL A 516 -0.01 15.95 -5.26
CA VAL A 516 -0.50 15.29 -4.05
C VAL A 516 0.19 15.85 -2.80
N GLY A 517 1.53 15.85 -2.77
CA GLY A 517 2.31 16.36 -1.65
C GLY A 517 2.11 17.86 -1.43
N LEU A 518 2.03 18.65 -2.49
CA LEU A 518 1.79 20.09 -2.43
C LEU A 518 0.39 20.43 -1.88
N ARG A 519 -0.65 19.68 -2.26
CA ARG A 519 -2.02 19.86 -1.74
C ARG A 519 -2.10 19.54 -0.25
N LEU A 520 -1.48 18.43 0.18
CA LEU A 520 -1.38 18.09 1.60
C LEU A 520 -0.59 19.15 2.38
N ALA A 521 0.49 19.69 1.80
CA ALA A 521 1.27 20.75 2.43
C ALA A 521 0.48 22.06 2.53
N ALA A 522 -0.35 22.39 1.53
CA ALA A 522 -1.22 23.57 1.56
C ALA A 522 -2.21 23.49 2.75
N ILE A 523 -2.82 22.31 2.97
CA ILE A 523 -3.68 22.03 4.13
C ILE A 523 -2.90 22.25 5.43
N ALA A 524 -1.72 21.65 5.57
CA ALA A 524 -0.90 21.76 6.78
C ALA A 524 -0.47 23.21 7.08
N LEU A 525 0.00 23.93 6.07
CA LEU A 525 0.39 25.34 6.17
C LEU A 525 -0.78 26.22 6.67
N ASN A 526 -1.98 26.02 6.15
CA ASN A 526 -3.16 26.79 6.55
C ASN A 526 -3.68 26.43 7.96
N ASN A 527 -3.76 25.13 8.26
CA ASN A 527 -4.45 24.61 9.44
C ASN A 527 -3.54 24.51 10.66
N VAL A 528 -2.26 24.21 10.48
CA VAL A 528 -1.31 23.97 11.57
C VAL A 528 -0.40 25.17 11.78
N TYR A 529 0.12 25.75 10.69
CA TYR A 529 1.20 26.74 10.76
C TYR A 529 0.76 28.19 10.60
N GLY A 530 -0.56 28.45 10.55
CA GLY A 530 -1.12 29.80 10.46
C GLY A 530 -0.82 30.55 9.15
N LYS A 531 -0.27 29.87 8.14
CA LYS A 531 -0.01 30.43 6.80
C LYS A 531 -1.30 30.40 5.99
N LYS A 532 -2.21 31.34 6.30
CA LYS A 532 -3.54 31.41 5.68
C LYS A 532 -3.42 31.59 4.17
N GLN A 533 -4.02 30.67 3.42
CA GLN A 533 -4.03 30.62 1.96
C GLN A 533 -5.22 29.77 1.47
N VAL A 534 -5.51 29.78 0.18
CA VAL A 534 -6.41 28.77 -0.41
C VAL A 534 -5.67 27.43 -0.40
N TYR A 535 -6.30 26.41 0.17
CA TYR A 535 -5.66 25.12 0.45
C TYR A 535 -6.46 23.91 -0.02
N SER A 536 -7.66 24.13 -0.55
CA SER A 536 -8.58 23.10 -1.04
C SER A 536 -9.44 23.66 -2.15
N GLY A 537 -10.07 22.77 -2.92
CA GLY A 537 -10.98 23.12 -4.01
C GLY A 537 -12.44 23.09 -3.56
N PRO A 538 -13.37 23.45 -4.47
CA PRO A 538 -14.79 23.55 -4.16
C PRO A 538 -15.37 22.26 -3.56
N THR A 539 -16.16 22.40 -2.50
CA THR A 539 -16.89 21.29 -1.86
C THR A 539 -18.37 21.61 -1.82
N TYR A 540 -19.21 20.67 -2.23
CA TYR A 540 -20.67 20.87 -2.25
C TYR A 540 -21.19 21.33 -0.88
N LYS A 541 -22.06 22.34 -0.90
CA LYS A 541 -22.67 22.93 0.30
C LYS A 541 -24.17 22.73 0.33
N SER A 542 -24.87 23.21 -0.70
CA SER A 542 -26.33 23.14 -0.78
C SER A 542 -26.85 23.29 -2.20
N GLN A 543 -28.10 22.89 -2.41
CA GLN A 543 -28.83 23.03 -3.67
C GLN A 543 -30.16 23.75 -3.50
N GLU A 544 -30.60 24.44 -4.55
CA GLU A 544 -31.94 25.04 -4.69
C GLU A 544 -32.54 24.60 -6.03
N ILE A 545 -33.74 24.02 -6.02
CA ILE A 545 -34.43 23.52 -7.22
C ILE A 545 -35.45 24.57 -7.69
N LYS A 546 -35.39 24.96 -8.96
CA LYS A 546 -36.31 25.92 -9.62
C LYS A 546 -36.80 25.36 -10.95
N GLY A 547 -37.98 24.76 -10.95
CA GLY A 547 -38.50 24.07 -12.13
C GLY A 547 -37.55 22.94 -12.56
N ASN A 548 -37.07 22.97 -13.79
CA ASN A 548 -36.11 22.00 -14.33
C ASN A 548 -34.63 22.37 -14.12
N GLN A 549 -34.35 23.36 -13.29
CA GLN A 549 -33.01 23.85 -12.97
C GLN A 549 -32.64 23.54 -11.51
N ILE A 550 -31.39 23.13 -11.28
CA ILE A 550 -30.81 23.04 -9.93
C ILE A 550 -29.65 24.03 -9.83
N ILE A 551 -29.66 24.85 -8.78
CA ILE A 551 -28.63 25.83 -8.47
C ILE A 551 -27.82 25.30 -7.28
N LEU A 552 -26.54 25.07 -7.50
CA LEU A 552 -25.61 24.48 -6.53
C LEU A 552 -24.68 25.56 -5.98
N THR A 553 -24.43 25.46 -4.68
CA THR A 553 -23.47 26.32 -3.95
C THR A 553 -22.37 25.48 -3.34
N PHE A 554 -21.19 26.08 -3.22
CA PHE A 554 -19.97 25.40 -2.78
C PHE A 554 -19.28 26.20 -1.67
N ASP A 555 -18.68 25.49 -0.73
CA ASP A 555 -17.62 26.03 0.13
C ASP A 555 -16.25 25.87 -0.56
N ASN A 556 -15.18 26.43 0.02
CA ASN A 556 -13.80 26.31 -0.48
C ASN A 556 -13.58 26.81 -1.92
N ILE A 557 -14.35 27.83 -2.33
CA ILE A 557 -14.29 28.39 -3.70
C ILE A 557 -13.09 29.33 -3.95
N GLY A 558 -12.24 29.60 -2.96
CA GLY A 558 -11.13 30.55 -3.09
C GLY A 558 -11.62 31.92 -3.60
N SER A 559 -10.97 32.45 -4.64
CA SER A 559 -11.39 33.70 -5.31
C SER A 559 -12.51 33.52 -6.36
N GLY A 560 -13.05 32.31 -6.48
CA GLY A 560 -14.21 31.99 -7.31
C GLY A 560 -14.10 30.63 -8.01
N LEU A 561 -15.22 30.18 -8.55
CA LEU A 561 -15.26 28.97 -9.39
C LEU A 561 -14.63 29.23 -10.75
N SER A 562 -14.01 28.20 -11.32
CA SER A 562 -13.42 28.20 -12.66
C SER A 562 -13.43 26.80 -13.25
N THR A 563 -13.01 26.66 -14.50
CA THR A 563 -12.69 25.35 -15.07
C THR A 563 -11.20 25.23 -15.38
N SER A 564 -10.66 24.00 -15.39
CA SER A 564 -9.26 23.75 -15.73
C SER A 564 -8.87 24.23 -17.14
N ASP A 565 -9.84 24.22 -18.07
CA ASP A 565 -9.70 24.59 -19.48
C ASP A 565 -10.22 26.01 -19.80
N ASN A 566 -10.65 26.78 -18.80
CA ASN A 566 -11.33 28.08 -18.95
C ASN A 566 -12.58 28.05 -19.87
N SER A 567 -13.18 26.89 -20.09
CA SER A 567 -14.44 26.76 -20.82
C SER A 567 -15.63 27.29 -20.01
N GLN A 568 -16.68 27.71 -20.72
CA GLN A 568 -17.95 28.09 -20.08
C GLN A 568 -18.76 26.87 -19.62
N ASN A 569 -18.49 25.70 -20.17
CA ASN A 569 -19.23 24.47 -19.89
C ASN A 569 -18.50 23.65 -18.82
N VAL A 570 -19.16 23.46 -17.68
CA VAL A 570 -18.65 22.60 -16.63
C VAL A 570 -19.09 21.16 -16.92
N LYS A 571 -18.11 20.27 -17.01
CA LYS A 571 -18.28 18.85 -17.29
C LYS A 571 -18.46 18.06 -15.99
N GLY A 572 -19.00 16.84 -16.10
CA GLY A 572 -19.08 15.88 -14.99
C GLY A 572 -20.37 15.94 -14.16
N PHE A 573 -21.35 16.77 -14.54
CA PHE A 573 -22.64 16.83 -13.87
C PHE A 573 -23.67 15.91 -14.51
N GLU A 574 -24.41 15.19 -13.66
CA GLU A 574 -25.56 14.38 -14.03
C GLU A 574 -26.73 14.70 -13.09
N ILE A 575 -27.96 14.67 -13.58
CA ILE A 575 -29.16 14.85 -12.75
C ILE A 575 -30.18 13.75 -12.99
N ALA A 576 -30.96 13.43 -11.97
CA ALA A 576 -32.02 12.43 -12.02
C ALA A 576 -33.33 12.97 -11.45
N GLY A 577 -34.44 12.44 -11.97
CA GLY A 577 -35.78 12.62 -11.41
C GLY A 577 -36.07 11.59 -10.31
N ALA A 578 -37.34 11.49 -9.93
CA ALA A 578 -37.80 10.49 -8.95
C ALA A 578 -37.63 9.03 -9.43
N ASP A 579 -37.45 8.83 -10.75
CA ASP A 579 -37.17 7.55 -11.39
C ASP A 579 -35.73 7.05 -11.17
N LYS A 580 -34.85 7.89 -10.61
CA LYS A 580 -33.44 7.62 -10.33
C LYS A 580 -32.59 7.35 -11.58
N VAL A 581 -33.06 7.78 -12.75
CA VAL A 581 -32.30 7.66 -14.00
C VAL A 581 -31.47 8.93 -14.20
N PHE A 582 -30.15 8.79 -14.13
CA PHE A 582 -29.22 9.91 -14.32
C PHE A 582 -29.02 10.23 -15.80
N HIS A 583 -29.06 11.51 -16.11
CA HIS A 583 -28.74 12.07 -17.42
C HIS A 583 -27.60 13.08 -17.27
N SER A 584 -26.58 12.98 -18.11
CA SER A 584 -25.54 14.00 -18.20
C SER A 584 -26.13 15.33 -18.67
N VAL A 585 -25.71 16.43 -18.05
CA VAL A 585 -26.26 17.77 -18.29
C VAL A 585 -25.19 18.80 -18.56
N LYS A 586 -25.60 19.87 -19.24
CA LYS A 586 -24.77 21.09 -19.33
C LYS A 586 -24.86 21.83 -18.02
N ALA A 587 -23.70 22.27 -17.52
CA ALA A 587 -23.58 23.05 -16.31
C ALA A 587 -22.80 24.33 -16.61
N ILE A 588 -23.20 25.45 -16.00
CA ILE A 588 -22.51 26.74 -16.17
C ILE A 588 -22.18 27.36 -14.83
N ILE A 589 -21.09 28.13 -14.78
CA ILE A 589 -20.76 28.98 -13.64
C ILE A 589 -21.48 30.32 -13.81
N LYS A 590 -22.31 30.69 -12.83
CA LYS A 590 -22.94 32.02 -12.75
C LYS A 590 -22.90 32.51 -11.31
N ASP A 591 -22.31 33.68 -11.08
CA ASP A 591 -22.23 34.32 -9.76
C ASP A 591 -21.66 33.39 -8.66
N ASN A 592 -20.59 32.64 -8.99
CA ASN A 592 -19.98 31.59 -8.14
C ASN A 592 -20.93 30.46 -7.72
N LYS A 593 -21.99 30.22 -8.48
CA LYS A 593 -22.87 29.05 -8.36
C LYS A 593 -22.74 28.20 -9.62
N ILE A 594 -23.02 26.91 -9.48
CA ILE A 594 -23.22 26.03 -10.63
C ILE A 594 -24.71 25.93 -10.92
N ILE A 595 -25.08 26.20 -12.15
CA ILE A 595 -26.43 26.03 -12.65
C ILE A 595 -26.45 24.82 -13.55
N VAL A 596 -27.22 23.80 -13.17
CA VAL A 596 -27.47 22.62 -14.01
C VAL A 596 -28.91 22.65 -14.52
N THR A 597 -29.11 22.31 -15.79
CA THR A 597 -30.45 22.33 -16.42
C THR A 597 -30.57 21.16 -17.40
N SER A 598 -31.75 20.54 -17.44
CA SER A 598 -32.06 19.46 -18.39
C SER A 598 -33.47 19.60 -18.96
N GLU A 599 -33.60 19.38 -20.26
CA GLU A 599 -34.91 19.20 -20.90
C GLU A 599 -35.41 17.75 -20.73
N ASN A 600 -34.50 16.79 -20.56
CA ASN A 600 -34.82 15.37 -20.39
C ASN A 600 -35.27 15.02 -18.96
N VAL A 601 -35.02 15.90 -17.99
CA VAL A 601 -35.38 15.71 -16.58
C VAL A 601 -36.19 16.92 -16.10
N PRO A 602 -37.51 16.96 -16.35
CA PRO A 602 -38.33 18.14 -16.06
C PRO A 602 -38.51 18.42 -14.56
N ASN A 603 -38.40 17.40 -13.71
CA ASN A 603 -38.52 17.49 -12.25
C ASN A 603 -37.29 16.86 -11.57
N PRO A 604 -36.12 17.50 -11.62
CA PRO A 604 -34.90 16.93 -11.09
C PRO A 604 -34.91 16.96 -9.55
N VAL A 605 -34.45 15.89 -8.92
CA VAL A 605 -34.41 15.74 -7.45
C VAL A 605 -33.01 15.43 -6.91
N ALA A 606 -32.11 14.94 -7.77
CA ALA A 606 -30.76 14.55 -7.40
C ALA A 606 -29.73 15.04 -8.43
N VAL A 607 -28.53 15.33 -7.95
CA VAL A 607 -27.35 15.72 -8.73
C VAL A 607 -26.18 14.84 -8.32
N HIS A 608 -25.44 14.35 -9.32
CA HIS A 608 -24.12 13.76 -9.18
C HIS A 608 -23.08 14.66 -9.86
N TYR A 609 -21.91 14.79 -9.24
CA TYR A 609 -20.71 15.38 -9.84
C TYR A 609 -19.52 14.43 -9.65
N GLY A 610 -18.86 14.04 -10.74
CA GLY A 610 -17.71 13.14 -10.70
C GLY A 610 -18.05 11.77 -10.09
N TRP A 611 -19.21 11.22 -10.43
CA TRP A 611 -19.72 9.96 -9.87
C TRP A 611 -19.44 8.77 -10.80
N ALA A 612 -18.17 8.59 -11.13
CA ALA A 612 -17.69 7.49 -11.94
C ALA A 612 -16.33 6.97 -11.44
N ASP A 613 -15.93 5.81 -11.96
CA ASP A 613 -14.57 5.32 -11.79
C ASP A 613 -13.59 6.22 -12.58
N ASP A 614 -13.92 6.46 -13.86
CA ASP A 614 -13.20 7.34 -14.77
C ASP A 614 -13.81 8.75 -14.82
N ASP A 615 -13.15 9.70 -14.16
CA ASP A 615 -13.52 11.12 -14.16
C ASP A 615 -12.45 11.99 -14.85
N THR A 616 -11.71 11.45 -15.82
CA THR A 616 -10.63 12.19 -16.52
C THR A 616 -11.14 13.47 -17.19
N GLU A 617 -12.42 13.51 -17.57
CA GLU A 617 -13.03 14.64 -18.29
C GLU A 617 -13.63 15.73 -17.38
N ILE A 618 -13.67 15.54 -16.05
CA ILE A 618 -14.26 16.57 -15.16
C ILE A 618 -13.34 17.79 -15.07
N ASN A 619 -13.92 18.98 -14.99
CA ASN A 619 -13.16 20.22 -15.12
C ASN A 619 -13.53 21.31 -14.11
N LEU A 620 -14.25 21.05 -13.01
CA LEU A 620 -14.58 22.09 -12.01
C LEU A 620 -13.45 22.32 -11.00
N PHE A 621 -13.00 23.57 -10.88
CA PHE A 621 -11.93 24.01 -10.00
C PHE A 621 -12.30 25.32 -9.30
N ASN A 622 -11.55 25.73 -8.29
CA ASN A 622 -11.45 27.15 -7.95
C ASN A 622 -10.37 27.84 -8.80
N LYS A 623 -10.36 29.17 -8.81
CA LYS A 623 -9.39 29.97 -9.58
C LYS A 623 -7.94 29.74 -9.18
N GLU A 624 -7.69 29.23 -7.97
CA GLU A 624 -6.38 28.82 -7.48
C GLU A 624 -5.98 27.41 -7.94
N LYS A 625 -6.78 26.79 -8.82
CA LYS A 625 -6.50 25.50 -9.48
C LYS A 625 -6.54 24.31 -8.53
N PHE A 626 -7.34 24.37 -7.47
CA PHE A 626 -7.71 23.17 -6.72
C PHE A 626 -9.00 22.56 -7.29
N PRO A 627 -9.02 21.24 -7.57
CA PRO A 627 -10.19 20.57 -8.15
C PRO A 627 -11.33 20.47 -7.14
N ALA A 628 -12.56 20.52 -7.64
CA ALA A 628 -13.74 20.26 -6.84
C ALA A 628 -13.83 18.78 -6.44
N SER A 629 -14.26 18.51 -5.21
CA SER A 629 -14.46 17.14 -4.75
C SER A 629 -15.75 16.54 -5.34
N PRO A 630 -15.72 15.28 -5.83
CA PRO A 630 -16.92 14.56 -6.22
C PRO A 630 -17.97 14.49 -5.12
N PHE A 631 -19.25 14.50 -5.50
CA PHE A 631 -20.36 14.41 -4.57
C PHE A 631 -21.65 13.91 -5.23
N ARG A 632 -22.61 13.55 -4.39
CA ARG A 632 -24.03 13.39 -4.75
C ARG A 632 -24.93 14.12 -3.76
N THR A 633 -26.16 14.39 -4.16
CA THR A 633 -27.15 15.10 -3.32
C THR A 633 -28.28 14.22 -2.83
N ASP A 634 -28.45 13.01 -3.38
CA ASP A 634 -29.36 12.01 -2.87
C ASP A 634 -28.77 11.24 -1.68
N ASN A 635 -29.62 10.45 -1.04
CA ASN A 635 -29.27 9.50 0.00
C ASN A 635 -29.64 8.07 -0.42
N TRP A 636 -29.68 7.79 -1.71
CA TRP A 636 -30.09 6.48 -2.22
C TRP A 636 -29.06 5.42 -1.83
N GLU A 637 -29.52 4.17 -1.79
CA GLU A 637 -28.71 3.04 -1.34
C GLU A 637 -27.48 2.86 -2.24
N MET A 638 -26.33 2.68 -1.59
CA MET A 638 -25.05 2.38 -2.22
C MET A 638 -25.00 0.93 -2.71
N ILE A 639 -24.35 0.66 -3.84
CA ILE A 639 -24.11 -0.70 -4.33
C ILE A 639 -23.25 -1.53 -3.38
N THR A 640 -22.46 -0.88 -2.52
CA THR A 640 -21.68 -1.56 -1.47
C THR A 640 -22.40 -1.64 -0.11
N ALA A 641 -23.70 -1.30 -0.01
CA ALA A 641 -24.42 -1.21 1.26
C ALA A 641 -24.36 -2.50 2.11
N ASN A 642 -24.44 -3.65 1.43
CA ASN A 642 -24.49 -4.97 2.04
C ASN A 642 -23.12 -5.66 2.15
N GLU A 643 -22.06 -5.05 1.61
CA GLU A 643 -20.72 -5.61 1.64
C GLU A 643 -20.05 -5.37 3.00
N LYS A 644 -19.40 -6.42 3.52
CA LYS A 644 -18.74 -6.41 4.83
C LYS A 644 -17.38 -7.07 4.74
N TYR A 645 -16.45 -6.60 5.56
CA TYR A 645 -15.17 -7.25 5.78
C TYR A 645 -15.36 -8.72 6.17
N LYS A 646 -14.61 -9.60 5.50
CA LYS A 646 -14.50 -11.01 5.82
C LYS A 646 -13.02 -11.29 6.06
N VAL A 647 -12.72 -11.91 7.19
CA VAL A 647 -11.37 -12.43 7.46
C VAL A 647 -11.12 -13.52 6.43
N SER A 648 -9.97 -13.49 5.76
CA SER A 648 -9.58 -14.56 4.85
C SER A 648 -9.57 -15.87 5.65
N LYS A 649 -10.37 -16.85 5.20
CA LYS A 649 -10.53 -18.12 5.89
C LYS A 649 -9.30 -19.01 5.76
#